data_AF-A0A7X7FJW6-F1
#
_entry.id   AF-A0A7X7FJW6-F1
#
_cell.length_a   1.000
_cell.length_b   1.000
_cell.length_c   1.000
_cell.angle_alpha   90.00
_cell.angle_beta   90.00
_cell.angle_gamma   90.00
#
_symmetry.space_group_name_H-M   'P 1'
#
loop_
_entity.id
_entity.type
_entity.pdbx_description
1 polymer ?
#
loop_
_entity_poly.entity_id
_entity_poly.type
_entity_poly.pdbx_seq_one_letter_code
_entity_poly.pdbx_strand_id
1 'polypeptide(L)'
;LNVTDSDLAQYQKNGMALMGEHLTVQVSGCTVTGCGPLGSGMPAQNGIQICDGASGSIVGCLVRDHIYTSGTWAATGLVLDSCGPVAVRDTTLIDNFPGVYCVDTSATVDGLVVENFHPDSGDGFYAYNSTSATRATPARPLPAPFESGWAQRDRAGGGVDMSVTITNSAFWGHDGGWGIGAFGTGTGTVDLTITHSTIEDWDVGIIAYYDPDEGCTGPVSLSAHKNAIVSNHTYGLTNEQPSEVDATNNWWGDASGPKDPFGSEEATLTECFKPAVMKNEDGLGDAVSDLNVNYCPWLGAPATVELVLPAGAPTCYRRGDTLAVELRMVNATTEVIGGQFRLRYDASRLTPQIVDDPEIEEGTVPCAVSGDAPFTRTTARRIDDPEPGRIDYAVGVQTPPGTGTTADTVMARLYFTVKNDATDACSAAGLVAFDDEPGSIPTRLTMPDSTPIYPVEIDLPALAIDSTPPALSPESSVADGSLDAGCGAIVPVNVVLRDACGLLAGDLNFTMAATSGTLDYSSITKTQTDDYTVTIAGGATLTGVTACSATVTITVDAYDCRGNHLPPQEVWGTWSDTTPPTFTAPVGRSENADAGLGTAVLVPAIAAPTPLDCNPATMSYQREGFPPNTGLTDPYPVGTTQIIWTATDACDNESAPQIQTVTVLPYSDLVVHIELQGDIVANVTRCVRFIFRAPSGQTATLDKDIEFRPVAYPDPGVGNRGVA
;
A
#
# COMPACT_ATOMS: atom_id res chain seq x y z
N LEU A 1 -47.26 -39.39 -29.70
CA LEU A 1 -47.29 -39.87 -28.30
C LEU A 1 -46.95 -38.70 -27.42
N ASN A 2 -47.78 -38.41 -26.43
CA ASN A 2 -47.52 -37.33 -25.48
C ASN A 2 -47.27 -37.96 -24.11
N VAL A 3 -46.16 -37.59 -23.46
CA VAL A 3 -45.79 -37.99 -22.11
C VAL A 3 -45.56 -36.71 -21.33
N THR A 4 -46.40 -36.44 -20.34
CA THR A 4 -46.41 -35.14 -19.65
C THR A 4 -46.42 -35.34 -18.14
N ASP A 5 -45.70 -34.48 -17.41
CA ASP A 5 -45.72 -34.37 -15.95
C ASP A 5 -45.58 -35.71 -15.22
N SER A 6 -44.67 -36.55 -15.72
CA SER A 6 -44.48 -37.92 -15.26
C SER A 6 -43.14 -38.08 -14.54
N ASP A 7 -43.12 -38.85 -13.45
CA ASP A 7 -41.92 -39.20 -12.68
C ASP A 7 -41.54 -40.67 -12.93
N LEU A 8 -40.34 -40.89 -13.47
CA LEU A 8 -39.80 -42.20 -13.81
C LEU A 8 -38.48 -42.41 -13.06
N ALA A 9 -38.44 -43.44 -12.22
CA ALA A 9 -37.26 -43.82 -11.45
C ALA A 9 -37.20 -45.36 -11.28
N GLN A 10 -36.09 -45.86 -10.74
CA GLN A 10 -35.90 -47.29 -10.38
C GLN A 10 -36.03 -48.29 -11.55
N TYR A 11 -35.87 -47.84 -12.80
CA TYR A 11 -35.78 -48.72 -13.96
C TYR A 11 -34.39 -49.36 -14.06
N GLN A 12 -34.29 -50.52 -14.70
CA GLN A 12 -33.02 -51.24 -14.84
C GLN A 12 -32.25 -50.88 -16.11
N LYS A 13 -32.89 -50.21 -17.08
CA LYS A 13 -32.36 -49.97 -18.43
C LYS A 13 -32.62 -48.53 -18.86
N ASN A 14 -33.57 -48.31 -19.76
CA ASN A 14 -33.96 -46.99 -20.23
C ASN A 14 -35.20 -46.50 -19.48
N GLY A 15 -35.20 -45.24 -19.05
CA GLY A 15 -36.36 -44.59 -18.46
C GLY A 15 -37.49 -44.48 -19.48
N MET A 16 -37.18 -43.96 -20.66
CA MET A 16 -38.09 -43.91 -21.82
C MET A 16 -37.36 -44.38 -23.07
N ALA A 17 -37.93 -45.34 -23.80
CA ALA A 17 -37.48 -45.73 -25.13
C ALA A 17 -38.61 -45.47 -26.14
N LEU A 18 -38.44 -44.44 -26.96
CA LEU A 18 -39.45 -43.89 -27.87
C LEU A 18 -38.97 -44.05 -29.32
N MET A 19 -39.57 -44.98 -30.07
CA MET A 19 -38.99 -45.43 -31.34
C MET A 19 -40.01 -45.73 -32.43
N GLY A 20 -39.67 -45.41 -33.69
CA GLY A 20 -40.43 -45.75 -34.91
C GLY A 20 -40.57 -44.60 -35.93
N GLU A 21 -40.38 -44.90 -37.21
CA GLU A 21 -40.31 -43.96 -38.36
C GLU A 21 -41.49 -42.99 -38.54
N HIS A 22 -42.63 -43.28 -37.91
CA HIS A 22 -43.84 -42.47 -37.99
C HIS A 22 -44.33 -42.01 -36.62
N LEU A 23 -43.48 -42.13 -35.59
CA LEU A 23 -43.77 -41.70 -34.25
C LEU A 23 -43.31 -40.25 -34.05
N THR A 24 -44.25 -39.36 -33.80
CA THR A 24 -43.95 -38.02 -33.24
C THR A 24 -44.19 -38.04 -31.74
N VAL A 25 -43.20 -37.62 -30.96
CA VAL A 25 -43.26 -37.57 -29.50
C VAL A 25 -43.26 -36.15 -28.95
N GLN A 26 -43.96 -35.95 -27.83
CA GLN A 26 -43.90 -34.73 -27.03
C GLN A 26 -43.72 -35.18 -25.59
N VAL A 27 -42.50 -34.99 -25.07
CA VAL A 27 -42.18 -35.24 -23.66
C VAL A 27 -42.09 -33.89 -22.97
N SER A 28 -42.89 -33.63 -21.93
CA SER A 28 -42.85 -32.33 -21.25
C SER A 28 -43.08 -32.40 -19.75
N GLY A 29 -42.33 -31.64 -18.96
CA GLY A 29 -42.52 -31.58 -17.50
C GLY A 29 -42.17 -32.88 -16.78
N CYS A 30 -41.50 -33.83 -17.45
CA CYS A 30 -41.16 -35.12 -16.88
C CYS A 30 -39.89 -35.08 -16.03
N THR A 31 -39.83 -35.88 -14.97
CA THR A 31 -38.64 -36.17 -14.19
C THR A 31 -38.19 -37.61 -14.45
N VAL A 32 -36.93 -37.81 -14.83
CA VAL A 32 -36.35 -39.13 -15.15
C VAL A 32 -35.06 -39.30 -14.35
N THR A 33 -35.09 -40.16 -13.35
CA THR A 33 -33.98 -40.33 -12.38
C THR A 33 -33.37 -41.74 -12.51
N GLY A 34 -32.10 -41.79 -12.85
CA GLY A 34 -31.28 -43.00 -12.83
C GLY A 34 -30.93 -43.45 -11.40
N CYS A 35 -30.11 -44.49 -11.28
CA CYS A 35 -29.67 -45.03 -9.98
C CYS A 35 -28.39 -44.37 -9.45
N GLY A 36 -27.82 -43.39 -10.16
CA GLY A 36 -26.51 -42.83 -9.88
C GLY A 36 -25.37 -43.72 -10.42
N PRO A 37 -24.15 -43.60 -9.87
CA PRO A 37 -22.98 -44.35 -10.32
C PRO A 37 -23.16 -45.88 -10.27
N LEU A 38 -23.12 -46.53 -11.44
CA LEU A 38 -23.21 -47.98 -11.60
C LEU A 38 -21.89 -48.57 -12.13
N GLY A 39 -21.44 -49.69 -11.54
CA GLY A 39 -20.23 -50.41 -11.96
C GLY A 39 -20.48 -51.58 -12.92
N SER A 40 -19.41 -52.30 -13.30
CA SER A 40 -19.37 -53.33 -14.35
C SER A 40 -20.29 -54.56 -14.20
N GLY A 41 -20.95 -54.72 -13.05
CA GLY A 41 -21.91 -55.80 -12.77
C GLY A 41 -23.37 -55.41 -12.98
N MET A 42 -23.65 -54.15 -13.31
CA MET A 42 -24.99 -53.61 -13.54
C MET A 42 -25.11 -53.14 -14.99
N PRO A 43 -26.31 -53.18 -15.60
CA PRO A 43 -26.53 -52.49 -16.86
C PRO A 43 -26.36 -50.97 -16.65
N ALA A 44 -25.76 -50.30 -17.63
CA ALA A 44 -25.85 -48.84 -17.74
C ALA A 44 -27.33 -48.39 -17.83
N GLN A 45 -27.61 -47.10 -17.66
CA GLN A 45 -28.98 -46.58 -17.72
C GLN A 45 -29.03 -45.35 -18.60
N ASN A 46 -30.00 -45.28 -19.52
CA ASN A 46 -30.29 -44.03 -20.20
C ASN A 46 -31.60 -43.43 -19.68
N GLY A 47 -31.69 -42.10 -19.73
CA GLY A 47 -32.89 -41.38 -19.35
C GLY A 47 -33.95 -41.49 -20.44
N ILE A 48 -33.92 -40.55 -21.39
CA ILE A 48 -34.88 -40.46 -22.48
C ILE A 48 -34.18 -40.80 -23.79
N GLN A 49 -34.63 -41.88 -24.44
CA GLN A 49 -34.16 -42.30 -25.75
C GLN A 49 -35.24 -42.04 -26.81
N ILE A 50 -34.91 -41.25 -27.84
CA ILE A 50 -35.70 -41.09 -29.08
C ILE A 50 -34.87 -41.67 -30.22
N CYS A 51 -35.38 -42.71 -30.90
CA CYS A 51 -34.60 -43.38 -31.95
C CYS A 51 -35.43 -43.99 -33.09
N ASP A 52 -34.76 -44.66 -34.04
CA ASP A 52 -35.35 -45.40 -35.16
C ASP A 52 -36.41 -44.61 -35.95
N GLY A 53 -36.06 -43.39 -36.37
CA GLY A 53 -36.90 -42.53 -37.20
C GLY A 53 -38.03 -41.81 -36.46
N ALA A 54 -38.17 -41.99 -35.14
CA ALA A 54 -39.06 -41.15 -34.34
C ALA A 54 -38.62 -39.67 -34.41
N SER A 55 -39.50 -38.71 -34.14
CA SER A 55 -39.17 -37.27 -34.10
C SER A 55 -39.98 -36.59 -33.00
N GLY A 56 -39.68 -35.34 -32.64
CA GLY A 56 -40.51 -34.66 -31.66
C GLY A 56 -39.84 -33.61 -30.81
N SER A 57 -40.31 -33.46 -29.57
CA SER A 57 -39.76 -32.48 -28.62
C SER A 57 -39.67 -33.00 -27.19
N ILE A 58 -38.69 -32.49 -26.45
CA ILE A 58 -38.49 -32.64 -25.01
C ILE A 58 -38.47 -31.23 -24.41
N VAL A 59 -39.37 -30.93 -23.47
CA VAL A 59 -39.55 -29.55 -22.96
C VAL A 59 -39.73 -29.52 -21.44
N GLY A 60 -38.96 -28.72 -20.71
CA GLY A 60 -39.20 -28.56 -19.26
C GLY A 60 -38.94 -29.83 -18.44
N CYS A 61 -38.07 -30.72 -18.91
CA CYS A 61 -37.78 -31.99 -18.24
C CYS A 61 -36.59 -31.88 -17.28
N LEU A 62 -36.57 -32.72 -16.25
CA LEU A 62 -35.40 -32.94 -15.39
C LEU A 62 -34.91 -34.38 -15.58
N VAL A 63 -33.68 -34.57 -16.05
CA VAL A 63 -33.09 -35.91 -16.27
C VAL A 63 -31.76 -36.00 -15.54
N ARG A 64 -31.61 -37.00 -14.66
CA ARG A 64 -30.44 -37.02 -13.77
C ARG A 64 -29.98 -38.39 -13.35
N ASP A 65 -28.76 -38.43 -12.79
CA ASP A 65 -28.17 -39.58 -12.10
C ASP A 65 -27.94 -40.79 -13.02
N HIS A 66 -27.51 -40.55 -14.26
CA HIS A 66 -27.13 -41.59 -15.22
C HIS A 66 -25.61 -41.67 -15.32
N ILE A 67 -24.98 -42.46 -14.44
CA ILE A 67 -23.51 -42.58 -14.42
C ILE A 67 -23.11 -44.04 -14.50
N TYR A 68 -22.12 -44.34 -15.34
CA TYR A 68 -21.58 -45.69 -15.48
C TYR A 68 -20.05 -45.70 -15.38
N THR A 69 -19.55 -46.14 -14.23
CA THR A 69 -18.16 -45.96 -13.81
C THR A 69 -17.18 -46.96 -14.44
N SER A 70 -17.66 -48.02 -15.10
CA SER A 70 -16.74 -48.97 -15.73
C SER A 70 -16.17 -48.48 -17.07
N GLY A 71 -16.61 -47.32 -17.57
CA GLY A 71 -16.09 -46.68 -18.78
C GLY A 71 -16.32 -47.43 -20.10
N THR A 72 -16.96 -48.59 -20.07
CA THR A 72 -17.19 -49.43 -21.25
C THR A 72 -18.45 -49.05 -22.02
N TRP A 73 -19.38 -48.34 -21.38
CA TRP A 73 -20.64 -47.89 -21.93
C TRP A 73 -21.01 -46.52 -21.36
N ALA A 74 -21.84 -45.77 -22.07
CA ALA A 74 -22.37 -44.50 -21.65
C ALA A 74 -23.77 -44.68 -21.05
N ALA A 75 -23.99 -44.12 -19.87
CA ALA A 75 -25.29 -43.98 -19.22
C ALA A 75 -25.77 -42.55 -19.50
N THR A 76 -26.53 -42.39 -20.57
CA THR A 76 -26.79 -41.06 -21.15
C THR A 76 -28.08 -40.46 -20.62
N GLY A 77 -28.09 -39.15 -20.32
CA GLY A 77 -29.33 -38.43 -20.00
C GLY A 77 -30.33 -38.48 -21.16
N LEU A 78 -29.96 -37.91 -22.31
CA LEU A 78 -30.75 -37.90 -23.54
C LEU A 78 -30.03 -38.63 -24.68
N VAL A 79 -30.63 -39.69 -25.21
CA VAL A 79 -30.14 -40.41 -26.40
C VAL A 79 -31.02 -40.05 -27.59
N LEU A 80 -30.46 -39.34 -28.57
CA LEU A 80 -31.13 -39.02 -29.83
C LEU A 80 -30.37 -39.74 -30.93
N ASP A 81 -30.88 -40.86 -31.43
CA ASP A 81 -30.15 -41.68 -32.40
C ASP A 81 -30.99 -42.00 -33.64
N SER A 82 -30.46 -41.65 -34.82
CA SER A 82 -31.04 -42.03 -36.11
C SER A 82 -32.52 -41.67 -36.20
N CYS A 83 -32.90 -40.55 -35.60
CA CYS A 83 -34.26 -40.11 -35.44
C CYS A 83 -34.50 -38.89 -36.34
N GLY A 84 -35.76 -38.61 -36.67
CA GLY A 84 -36.10 -37.33 -37.32
C GLY A 84 -35.81 -36.15 -36.37
N PRO A 85 -35.90 -34.91 -36.85
CA PRO A 85 -35.49 -33.75 -36.06
C PRO A 85 -36.15 -33.70 -34.66
N VAL A 86 -35.33 -33.41 -33.65
CA VAL A 86 -35.78 -33.30 -32.24
C VAL A 86 -35.50 -31.90 -31.71
N ALA A 87 -36.48 -31.31 -31.03
CA ALA A 87 -36.32 -30.06 -30.31
C ALA A 87 -36.21 -30.29 -28.80
N VAL A 88 -35.14 -29.82 -28.16
CA VAL A 88 -34.96 -29.85 -26.70
C VAL A 88 -35.08 -28.41 -26.18
N ARG A 89 -35.98 -28.16 -25.23
CA ARG A 89 -36.18 -26.83 -24.66
C ARG A 89 -36.26 -26.83 -23.14
N ASP A 90 -35.70 -25.81 -22.50
CA ASP A 90 -35.86 -25.54 -21.06
C ASP A 90 -35.69 -26.79 -20.18
N THR A 91 -34.77 -27.67 -20.57
CA THR A 91 -34.59 -29.00 -19.96
C THR A 91 -33.31 -28.99 -19.15
N THR A 92 -33.32 -29.62 -17.98
CA THR A 92 -32.17 -29.70 -17.08
C THR A 92 -31.65 -31.13 -17.01
N LEU A 93 -30.35 -31.29 -17.20
CA LEU A 93 -29.62 -32.54 -17.12
C LEU A 93 -28.62 -32.45 -15.96
N ILE A 94 -28.72 -33.31 -14.96
CA ILE A 94 -27.82 -33.29 -13.80
C ILE A 94 -27.07 -34.61 -13.67
N ASP A 95 -25.74 -34.57 -13.61
CA ASP A 95 -24.86 -35.70 -13.33
C ASP A 95 -25.14 -36.92 -14.22
N ASN A 96 -24.86 -36.77 -15.52
CA ASN A 96 -25.05 -37.81 -16.55
C ASN A 96 -23.74 -38.13 -17.28
N PHE A 97 -23.65 -39.29 -17.95
CA PHE A 97 -22.44 -39.76 -18.63
C PHE A 97 -22.72 -40.30 -20.05
N PRO A 98 -22.80 -39.44 -21.09
CA PRO A 98 -22.83 -37.97 -21.09
C PRO A 98 -24.24 -37.40 -20.81
N GLY A 99 -24.37 -36.08 -20.78
CA GLY A 99 -25.67 -35.39 -20.76
C GLY A 99 -26.52 -35.72 -21.98
N VAL A 100 -26.04 -35.38 -23.17
CA VAL A 100 -26.72 -35.65 -24.45
C VAL A 100 -25.82 -36.43 -25.39
N TYR A 101 -26.37 -37.45 -26.02
CA TYR A 101 -25.75 -38.17 -27.12
C TYR A 101 -26.63 -38.06 -28.36
N CYS A 102 -26.30 -37.12 -29.25
CA CYS A 102 -26.99 -36.89 -30.51
C CYS A 102 -26.23 -37.56 -31.65
N VAL A 103 -26.79 -38.63 -32.20
CA VAL A 103 -26.19 -39.48 -33.23
C VAL A 103 -27.07 -39.48 -34.48
N ASP A 104 -26.47 -39.17 -35.63
CA ASP A 104 -27.13 -39.22 -36.96
C ASP A 104 -28.50 -38.52 -36.98
N THR A 105 -28.63 -37.44 -36.20
CA THR A 105 -29.89 -36.76 -35.91
C THR A 105 -29.65 -35.26 -35.93
N SER A 106 -30.52 -34.50 -36.57
CA SER A 106 -30.52 -33.04 -36.43
C SER A 106 -31.32 -32.60 -35.20
N ALA A 107 -30.80 -31.65 -34.43
CA ALA A 107 -31.42 -31.20 -33.19
C ALA A 107 -31.41 -29.68 -33.04
N THR A 108 -32.48 -29.14 -32.44
CA THR A 108 -32.52 -27.74 -31.99
C THR A 108 -32.65 -27.72 -30.48
N VAL A 109 -31.67 -27.11 -29.81
CA VAL A 109 -31.52 -27.08 -28.36
C VAL A 109 -31.57 -25.62 -27.92
N ASP A 110 -32.47 -25.29 -27.01
CA ASP A 110 -32.67 -23.92 -26.54
C ASP A 110 -32.98 -23.92 -25.04
N GLY A 111 -32.23 -23.19 -24.21
CA GLY A 111 -32.47 -23.23 -22.76
C GLY A 111 -32.11 -24.56 -22.10
N LEU A 112 -31.21 -25.37 -22.68
CA LEU A 112 -30.71 -26.59 -22.05
C LEU A 112 -29.75 -26.22 -20.91
N VAL A 113 -29.94 -26.82 -19.75
CA VAL A 113 -29.00 -26.73 -18.63
C VAL A 113 -28.37 -28.10 -18.42
N VAL A 114 -27.04 -28.16 -18.43
CA VAL A 114 -26.26 -29.34 -18.08
C VAL A 114 -25.41 -29.00 -16.86
N GLU A 115 -25.59 -29.76 -15.78
CA GLU A 115 -24.89 -29.62 -14.50
C GLU A 115 -24.21 -30.95 -14.17
N ASN A 116 -22.91 -31.03 -14.42
CA ASN A 116 -22.13 -32.24 -14.18
C ASN A 116 -21.08 -31.93 -13.10
N PHE A 117 -21.50 -32.00 -11.84
CA PHE A 117 -20.63 -31.71 -10.69
C PHE A 117 -20.09 -32.97 -10.02
N HIS A 118 -20.70 -34.13 -10.29
CA HIS A 118 -20.18 -35.40 -9.81
C HIS A 118 -18.87 -35.76 -10.56
N PRO A 119 -17.78 -36.18 -9.88
CA PRO A 119 -16.49 -36.43 -10.53
C PRO A 119 -16.50 -37.60 -11.54
N ASP A 120 -17.43 -38.54 -11.37
CA ASP A 120 -17.64 -39.64 -12.34
C ASP A 120 -18.64 -39.28 -13.46
N SER A 121 -19.20 -38.07 -13.48
CA SER A 121 -20.04 -37.60 -14.60
C SER A 121 -19.18 -37.33 -15.84
N GLY A 122 -19.81 -37.35 -17.01
CA GLY A 122 -19.09 -37.36 -18.29
C GLY A 122 -19.20 -36.03 -19.02
N ASP A 123 -18.90 -36.08 -20.31
CA ASP A 123 -19.07 -34.94 -21.21
C ASP A 123 -20.53 -34.43 -21.23
N GLY A 124 -20.70 -33.13 -21.52
CA GLY A 124 -22.01 -32.49 -21.53
C GLY A 124 -22.86 -32.89 -22.74
N PHE A 125 -22.31 -32.72 -23.95
CA PHE A 125 -23.04 -32.92 -25.21
C PHE A 125 -22.16 -33.53 -26.30
N TYR A 126 -22.67 -34.55 -27.00
CA TYR A 126 -22.09 -35.06 -28.24
C TYR A 126 -22.99 -34.81 -29.44
N ALA A 127 -22.42 -34.25 -30.50
CA ALA A 127 -22.94 -34.25 -31.86
C ALA A 127 -22.10 -35.21 -32.72
N TYR A 128 -22.66 -36.37 -33.07
CA TYR A 128 -21.94 -37.46 -33.74
C TYR A 128 -22.60 -37.91 -35.05
N ASN A 129 -21.84 -37.93 -36.15
CA ASN A 129 -22.28 -38.45 -37.46
C ASN A 129 -21.50 -39.73 -37.83
N SER A 130 -22.17 -40.85 -38.15
CA SER A 130 -21.57 -42.19 -38.28
C SER A 130 -21.46 -42.74 -39.73
N THR A 131 -21.48 -41.88 -40.74
CA THR A 131 -21.89 -42.19 -42.13
C THR A 131 -20.95 -42.97 -43.07
N SER A 132 -19.70 -43.36 -42.72
CA SER A 132 -18.91 -44.14 -43.71
C SER A 132 -17.78 -45.09 -43.25
N ALA A 133 -17.57 -45.34 -41.95
CA ALA A 133 -16.56 -46.31 -41.53
C ALA A 133 -16.86 -46.87 -40.13
N THR A 134 -16.44 -48.13 -39.90
CA THR A 134 -16.47 -48.71 -38.56
C THR A 134 -15.43 -48.04 -37.67
N ARG A 135 -15.85 -47.51 -36.51
CA ARG A 135 -14.92 -46.92 -35.53
C ARG A 135 -13.97 -48.04 -35.04
N ALA A 136 -12.69 -47.94 -35.34
CA ALA A 136 -11.73 -49.04 -35.15
C ALA A 136 -11.51 -49.37 -33.66
N THR A 137 -11.77 -48.41 -32.77
CA THR A 137 -11.82 -48.53 -31.31
C THR A 137 -12.46 -47.24 -30.78
N PRO A 138 -13.56 -47.28 -30.00
CA PRO A 138 -14.20 -46.03 -29.61
C PRO A 138 -13.43 -45.30 -28.51
N ALA A 139 -12.91 -44.11 -28.81
CA ALA A 139 -12.39 -43.13 -27.83
C ALA A 139 -13.41 -42.74 -26.75
N ARG A 140 -14.69 -42.74 -27.12
CA ARG A 140 -15.83 -42.37 -26.28
C ARG A 140 -16.84 -43.51 -26.21
N PRO A 141 -17.28 -43.93 -25.02
CA PRO A 141 -18.15 -45.08 -24.86
C PRO A 141 -19.51 -44.85 -25.53
N LEU A 142 -20.14 -45.93 -25.97
CA LEU A 142 -21.43 -45.89 -26.67
C LEU A 142 -22.60 -45.95 -25.69
N PRO A 143 -23.76 -45.33 -25.99
CA PRO A 143 -24.91 -45.37 -25.09
C PRO A 143 -25.43 -46.81 -24.94
N ALA A 144 -25.67 -47.24 -23.69
CA ALA A 144 -26.24 -48.55 -23.39
C ALA A 144 -27.10 -48.52 -22.11
N PRO A 145 -28.07 -49.43 -21.97
CA PRO A 145 -28.56 -50.39 -22.96
C PRO A 145 -29.37 -49.70 -24.04
N PHE A 146 -29.31 -50.25 -25.25
CA PHE A 146 -29.95 -49.65 -26.42
C PHE A 146 -31.02 -50.61 -26.96
N GLU A 147 -32.28 -50.17 -27.04
CA GLU A 147 -33.41 -51.07 -27.34
C GLU A 147 -33.46 -51.58 -28.78
N SER A 148 -32.95 -50.84 -29.78
CA SER A 148 -32.96 -51.33 -31.18
C SER A 148 -31.81 -52.27 -31.54
N GLY A 149 -31.00 -52.67 -30.55
CA GLY A 149 -29.91 -53.62 -30.70
C GLY A 149 -28.73 -53.02 -31.46
N TRP A 150 -27.69 -52.60 -30.73
CA TRP A 150 -26.44 -52.10 -31.29
C TRP A 150 -25.59 -53.23 -31.89
N ALA A 151 -26.07 -53.88 -32.96
CA ALA A 151 -25.24 -54.79 -33.75
C ALA A 151 -24.41 -53.97 -34.74
N GLN A 152 -23.32 -53.35 -34.27
CA GLN A 152 -22.29 -52.70 -35.12
C GLN A 152 -22.84 -52.07 -36.41
N ARG A 153 -23.91 -51.26 -36.32
CA ARG A 153 -24.38 -50.51 -37.48
C ARG A 153 -23.61 -49.20 -37.54
N ASP A 154 -22.31 -49.32 -37.75
CA ASP A 154 -21.61 -48.31 -38.53
C ASP A 154 -22.18 -48.44 -39.94
N ARG A 155 -23.11 -47.53 -40.26
CA ARG A 155 -23.96 -47.66 -41.45
C ARG A 155 -23.11 -47.36 -42.67
N ALA A 156 -22.70 -48.41 -43.39
CA ALA A 156 -22.20 -48.26 -44.76
C ALA A 156 -23.36 -47.81 -45.67
N GLY A 157 -23.53 -46.50 -45.81
CA GLY A 157 -24.55 -45.89 -46.68
C GLY A 157 -24.43 -44.37 -46.67
N GLY A 158 -23.98 -43.82 -47.81
CA GLY A 158 -23.81 -42.41 -48.20
C GLY A 158 -24.26 -41.31 -47.22
N GLY A 159 -23.32 -40.40 -46.94
CA GLY A 159 -23.46 -39.22 -46.09
C GLY A 159 -24.79 -38.47 -46.21
N VAL A 160 -25.40 -38.23 -45.05
CA VAL A 160 -26.35 -37.16 -44.84
C VAL A 160 -25.74 -36.26 -43.77
N ASP A 161 -25.68 -34.96 -44.04
CA ASP A 161 -25.23 -33.98 -43.06
C ASP A 161 -26.24 -33.92 -41.90
N MET A 162 -25.75 -33.68 -40.69
CA MET A 162 -26.60 -33.40 -39.52
C MET A 162 -26.37 -31.98 -39.04
N SER A 163 -27.44 -31.30 -38.64
CA SER A 163 -27.36 -29.95 -38.09
C SER A 163 -27.81 -29.93 -36.63
N VAL A 164 -26.96 -29.39 -35.76
CA VAL A 164 -27.23 -29.20 -34.35
C VAL A 164 -27.09 -27.72 -34.01
N THR A 165 -28.15 -27.11 -33.50
CA THR A 165 -28.13 -25.72 -33.04
C THR A 165 -28.38 -25.69 -31.54
N ILE A 166 -27.50 -25.02 -30.79
CA ILE A 166 -27.57 -24.83 -29.34
C ILE A 166 -27.63 -23.33 -29.05
N THR A 167 -28.70 -22.88 -28.39
CA THR A 167 -28.90 -21.47 -28.02
C THR A 167 -29.31 -21.31 -26.56
N ASN A 168 -28.99 -20.17 -25.95
CA ASN A 168 -29.46 -19.80 -24.61
C ASN A 168 -29.25 -20.90 -23.55
N SER A 169 -28.19 -21.70 -23.68
CA SER A 169 -27.98 -22.92 -22.89
C SER A 169 -26.81 -22.75 -21.93
N ALA A 170 -26.77 -23.53 -20.85
CA ALA A 170 -25.70 -23.52 -19.86
C ALA A 170 -25.10 -24.92 -19.71
N PHE A 171 -23.79 -25.02 -19.76
CA PHE A 171 -23.02 -26.24 -19.60
C PHE A 171 -21.98 -26.03 -18.52
N TRP A 172 -22.27 -26.53 -17.32
CA TRP A 172 -21.39 -26.49 -16.16
C TRP A 172 -20.84 -27.88 -15.89
N GLY A 173 -19.52 -27.99 -15.89
CA GLY A 173 -18.81 -29.25 -15.79
C GLY A 173 -17.91 -29.38 -14.57
N HIS A 174 -16.95 -30.27 -14.72
CA HIS A 174 -15.74 -30.37 -13.91
C HIS A 174 -14.55 -30.60 -14.86
N ASP A 175 -13.32 -30.46 -14.36
CA ASP A 175 -12.06 -30.54 -15.11
C ASP A 175 -11.77 -31.91 -15.79
N GLY A 176 -12.77 -32.79 -15.95
CA GLY A 176 -12.69 -34.09 -16.59
C GLY A 176 -13.74 -34.28 -17.68
N GLY A 177 -13.54 -33.68 -18.86
CA GLY A 177 -14.36 -33.98 -20.04
C GLY A 177 -14.57 -32.81 -20.99
N TRP A 178 -15.44 -33.02 -21.98
CA TRP A 178 -15.85 -31.98 -22.92
C TRP A 178 -17.20 -31.38 -22.55
N GLY A 179 -17.34 -30.06 -22.62
CA GLY A 179 -18.64 -29.41 -22.50
C GLY A 179 -19.53 -29.75 -23.69
N ILE A 180 -19.09 -29.39 -24.89
CA ILE A 180 -19.79 -29.67 -26.15
C ILE A 180 -18.77 -30.20 -27.17
N GLY A 181 -18.92 -31.46 -27.57
CA GLY A 181 -18.08 -32.10 -28.57
C GLY A 181 -18.83 -32.46 -29.85
N ALA A 182 -18.20 -32.20 -31.00
CA ALA A 182 -18.64 -32.68 -32.29
C ALA A 182 -17.57 -33.55 -32.96
N PHE A 183 -17.99 -34.69 -33.51
CA PHE A 183 -17.12 -35.60 -34.25
C PHE A 183 -17.89 -36.39 -35.29
N GLY A 184 -17.19 -36.96 -36.27
CA GLY A 184 -17.83 -37.81 -37.27
C GLY A 184 -16.95 -38.96 -37.73
N THR A 185 -17.57 -40.01 -38.23
CA THR A 185 -16.93 -41.03 -39.06
C THR A 185 -17.47 -40.90 -40.49
N GLY A 186 -16.56 -40.80 -41.45
CA GLY A 186 -16.92 -40.86 -42.86
C GLY A 186 -17.07 -39.52 -43.57
N THR A 187 -18.19 -39.30 -44.28
CA THR A 187 -18.30 -38.19 -45.26
C THR A 187 -19.42 -37.20 -45.01
N GLY A 188 -20.40 -37.53 -44.16
CA GLY A 188 -21.43 -36.60 -43.73
C GLY A 188 -20.88 -35.61 -42.72
N THR A 189 -21.33 -34.36 -42.82
CA THR A 189 -20.89 -33.24 -41.99
C THR A 189 -21.69 -33.16 -40.69
N VAL A 190 -21.04 -32.77 -39.60
CA VAL A 190 -21.71 -32.24 -38.41
C VAL A 190 -21.66 -30.71 -38.48
N ASP A 191 -22.79 -30.08 -38.78
CA ASP A 191 -22.96 -28.63 -38.71
C ASP A 191 -23.42 -28.23 -37.30
N LEU A 192 -22.48 -27.80 -36.45
CA LEU A 192 -22.73 -27.40 -35.07
C LEU A 192 -22.70 -25.88 -34.92
N THR A 193 -23.81 -25.30 -34.46
CA THR A 193 -23.93 -23.86 -34.16
C THR A 193 -24.24 -23.65 -32.68
N ILE A 194 -23.45 -22.83 -31.98
CA ILE A 194 -23.60 -22.53 -30.56
C ILE A 194 -23.63 -21.01 -30.36
N THR A 195 -24.69 -20.48 -29.76
CA THR A 195 -24.80 -19.02 -29.49
C THR A 195 -25.48 -18.71 -28.17
N HIS A 196 -25.19 -17.55 -27.57
CA HIS A 196 -25.82 -17.06 -26.34
C HIS A 196 -25.80 -18.08 -25.20
N SER A 197 -24.78 -18.93 -25.15
CA SER A 197 -24.67 -20.04 -24.20
C SER A 197 -23.44 -19.86 -23.30
N THR A 198 -23.49 -20.43 -22.10
CA THR A 198 -22.37 -20.48 -21.15
C THR A 198 -21.77 -21.88 -21.13
N ILE A 199 -20.45 -21.98 -21.27
CA ILE A 199 -19.68 -23.21 -21.24
C ILE A 199 -18.54 -23.02 -20.25
N GLU A 200 -18.59 -23.74 -19.14
CA GLU A 200 -17.81 -23.42 -17.96
C GLU A 200 -17.36 -24.66 -17.18
N ASP A 201 -16.12 -24.60 -16.67
CA ASP A 201 -15.47 -25.62 -15.84
C ASP A 201 -15.31 -27.00 -16.51
N TRP A 202 -15.03 -27.05 -17.81
CA TRP A 202 -14.68 -28.31 -18.50
C TRP A 202 -13.19 -28.41 -18.77
N ASP A 203 -12.66 -29.62 -18.99
CA ASP A 203 -11.29 -29.76 -19.49
C ASP A 203 -11.14 -29.08 -20.86
N VAL A 204 -12.09 -29.36 -21.75
CA VAL A 204 -12.26 -28.62 -23.01
C VAL A 204 -13.70 -28.14 -23.12
N GLY A 205 -13.92 -26.83 -23.21
CA GLY A 205 -15.27 -26.27 -23.30
C GLY A 205 -16.01 -26.74 -24.55
N ILE A 206 -15.47 -26.42 -25.72
CA ILE A 206 -16.04 -26.79 -27.02
C ILE A 206 -14.97 -27.46 -27.88
N ILE A 207 -15.29 -28.56 -28.56
CA ILE A 207 -14.35 -29.25 -29.44
C ILE A 207 -14.95 -29.69 -30.78
N ALA A 208 -14.25 -29.37 -31.86
CA ALA A 208 -14.41 -30.00 -33.17
C ALA A 208 -13.32 -31.06 -33.33
N TYR A 209 -13.63 -32.28 -32.93
CA TYR A 209 -12.66 -33.37 -32.77
C TYR A 209 -12.33 -34.04 -34.11
N TYR A 210 -11.06 -34.41 -34.30
CA TYR A 210 -10.56 -35.11 -35.49
C TYR A 210 -9.37 -36.01 -35.12
N ASP A 211 -9.56 -37.32 -35.24
CA ASP A 211 -8.51 -38.30 -34.99
C ASP A 211 -8.56 -39.45 -36.02
N PRO A 212 -7.63 -39.48 -36.98
CA PRO A 212 -7.50 -40.57 -37.95
C PRO A 212 -7.19 -41.94 -37.34
N ASP A 213 -6.45 -42.00 -36.24
CA ASP A 213 -6.04 -43.26 -35.60
C ASP A 213 -7.25 -43.93 -34.91
N GLU A 214 -8.23 -43.14 -34.50
CA GLU A 214 -9.51 -43.61 -33.96
C GLU A 214 -10.63 -43.77 -34.99
N GLY A 215 -10.37 -43.35 -36.24
CA GLY A 215 -11.34 -43.35 -37.34
C GLY A 215 -12.33 -42.19 -37.31
N CYS A 216 -12.09 -41.18 -36.47
CA CYS A 216 -12.89 -39.95 -36.36
C CYS A 216 -12.43 -38.94 -37.44
N THR A 217 -12.70 -39.26 -38.71
CA THR A 217 -12.25 -38.49 -39.88
C THR A 217 -13.37 -37.71 -40.58
N GLY A 218 -14.59 -37.77 -40.05
CA GLY A 218 -15.74 -37.07 -40.61
C GLY A 218 -15.61 -35.55 -40.45
N PRO A 219 -16.11 -34.77 -41.44
CA PRO A 219 -16.04 -33.32 -41.38
C PRO A 219 -16.95 -32.76 -40.27
N VAL A 220 -16.43 -31.79 -39.53
CA VAL A 220 -17.20 -31.00 -38.57
C VAL A 220 -17.11 -29.52 -38.97
N SER A 221 -18.26 -28.89 -39.18
CA SER A 221 -18.37 -27.44 -39.35
C SER A 221 -18.89 -26.85 -38.04
N LEU A 222 -18.00 -26.18 -37.30
CA LEU A 222 -18.31 -25.58 -36.00
C LEU A 222 -18.36 -24.04 -36.13
N SER A 223 -19.46 -23.45 -35.65
CA SER A 223 -19.61 -22.01 -35.43
C SER A 223 -20.10 -21.80 -34.00
N ALA A 224 -19.26 -21.23 -33.15
CA ALA A 224 -19.55 -20.92 -31.76
C ALA A 224 -19.31 -19.43 -31.54
N HIS A 225 -20.33 -18.59 -31.59
CA HIS A 225 -20.18 -17.14 -31.43
C HIS A 225 -21.20 -16.57 -30.44
N LYS A 226 -20.88 -15.45 -29.78
CA LYS A 226 -21.76 -14.81 -28.77
C LYS A 226 -22.03 -15.69 -27.54
N ASN A 227 -21.05 -16.49 -27.14
CA ASN A 227 -21.09 -17.33 -25.95
C ASN A 227 -20.21 -16.75 -24.84
N ALA A 228 -20.39 -17.26 -23.63
CA ALA A 228 -19.43 -17.15 -22.55
C ALA A 228 -18.71 -18.49 -22.40
N ILE A 229 -17.40 -18.50 -22.63
CA ILE A 229 -16.52 -19.66 -22.52
C ILE A 229 -15.51 -19.29 -21.45
N VAL A 230 -15.67 -19.86 -20.25
CA VAL A 230 -14.95 -19.38 -19.06
C VAL A 230 -14.48 -20.54 -18.18
N SER A 231 -13.32 -20.40 -17.56
CA SER A 231 -12.82 -21.34 -16.54
C SER A 231 -12.63 -22.78 -17.06
N ASN A 232 -12.48 -22.96 -18.37
CA ASN A 232 -12.17 -24.28 -18.92
C ASN A 232 -10.66 -24.55 -18.77
N HIS A 233 -10.32 -25.74 -18.29
CA HIS A 233 -8.98 -26.04 -17.76
C HIS A 233 -7.89 -26.10 -18.84
N THR A 234 -8.08 -26.90 -19.91
CA THR A 234 -7.07 -27.03 -20.98
C THR A 234 -7.33 -26.05 -22.12
N TYR A 235 -8.57 -26.01 -22.64
CA TYR A 235 -8.97 -25.08 -23.71
C TYR A 235 -10.44 -24.67 -23.56
N GLY A 236 -10.76 -23.41 -23.82
CA GLY A 236 -12.15 -22.99 -24.01
C GLY A 236 -12.72 -23.53 -25.32
N LEU A 237 -11.92 -23.48 -26.40
CA LEU A 237 -12.31 -24.04 -27.69
C LEU A 237 -11.12 -24.69 -28.40
N THR A 238 -11.30 -25.95 -28.78
CA THR A 238 -10.35 -26.71 -29.58
C THR A 238 -10.92 -27.01 -30.95
N ASN A 239 -10.15 -26.72 -32.00
CA ASN A 239 -10.39 -27.20 -33.35
C ASN A 239 -9.29 -28.18 -33.74
N GLU A 240 -9.68 -29.38 -34.15
CA GLU A 240 -8.76 -30.38 -34.70
C GLU A 240 -9.04 -30.63 -36.19
N GLN A 241 -10.07 -29.97 -36.73
CA GLN A 241 -10.45 -30.07 -38.12
C GLN A 241 -9.59 -29.16 -39.00
N PRO A 242 -9.38 -29.53 -40.28
CA PRO A 242 -8.63 -28.68 -41.21
C PRO A 242 -9.38 -27.39 -41.59
N SER A 243 -10.70 -27.36 -41.44
CA SER A 243 -11.55 -26.19 -41.70
C SER A 243 -11.46 -25.14 -40.59
N GLU A 244 -11.69 -23.88 -40.95
CA GLU A 244 -11.82 -22.78 -40.00
C GLU A 244 -13.06 -22.92 -39.13
N VAL A 245 -12.92 -22.60 -37.85
CA VAL A 245 -14.02 -22.49 -36.88
C VAL A 245 -14.30 -21.02 -36.60
N ASP A 246 -15.55 -20.61 -36.74
CA ASP A 246 -16.00 -19.27 -36.32
C ASP A 246 -16.20 -19.25 -34.81
N ALA A 247 -15.29 -18.57 -34.11
CA ALA A 247 -15.30 -18.38 -32.66
C ALA A 247 -15.45 -16.89 -32.28
N THR A 248 -15.98 -16.07 -33.19
CA THR A 248 -16.02 -14.61 -33.01
C THR A 248 -17.05 -14.21 -31.95
N ASN A 249 -16.86 -13.03 -31.37
CA ASN A 249 -17.78 -12.39 -30.43
C ASN A 249 -18.09 -13.25 -29.20
N ASN A 250 -17.19 -14.15 -28.77
CA ASN A 250 -17.30 -14.82 -27.47
C ASN A 250 -16.64 -13.99 -26.37
N TRP A 251 -17.14 -14.15 -25.16
CA TRP A 251 -16.44 -13.80 -23.93
C TRP A 251 -15.59 -15.00 -23.50
N TRP A 252 -14.30 -14.78 -23.23
CA TRP A 252 -13.33 -15.84 -22.95
C TRP A 252 -12.91 -15.92 -21.48
N GLY A 253 -13.60 -15.23 -20.58
CA GLY A 253 -13.21 -15.16 -19.16
C GLY A 253 -12.38 -13.92 -18.81
N ASP A 254 -11.76 -13.27 -19.81
CA ASP A 254 -11.01 -12.03 -19.62
C ASP A 254 -11.19 -11.02 -20.78
N ALA A 255 -11.05 -9.72 -20.48
CA ALA A 255 -11.17 -8.63 -21.44
C ALA A 255 -10.10 -8.65 -22.54
N SER A 256 -8.93 -9.20 -22.22
CA SER A 256 -7.84 -9.43 -23.17
C SER A 256 -8.14 -10.56 -24.17
N GLY A 257 -9.23 -11.32 -23.98
CA GLY A 257 -9.64 -12.38 -24.90
C GLY A 257 -8.98 -13.73 -24.60
N PRO A 258 -9.06 -14.71 -25.52
CA PRO A 258 -8.56 -16.05 -25.28
C PRO A 258 -7.04 -16.07 -25.28
N LYS A 259 -6.44 -16.97 -24.50
CA LYS A 259 -5.01 -17.24 -24.64
C LYS A 259 -4.72 -17.97 -25.96
N ASP A 260 -3.88 -17.38 -26.80
CA ASP A 260 -3.35 -18.03 -28.00
C ASP A 260 -1.87 -17.70 -28.18
N PRO A 261 -0.95 -18.60 -27.78
CA PRO A 261 0.48 -18.34 -27.86
C PRO A 261 1.06 -18.61 -29.26
N PHE A 262 0.26 -19.06 -30.23
CA PHE A 262 0.73 -19.52 -31.53
C PHE A 262 0.29 -18.57 -32.64
N GLY A 263 1.17 -18.33 -33.61
CA GLY A 263 0.95 -17.37 -34.69
C GLY A 263 2.08 -16.35 -34.81
N SER A 264 1.90 -15.35 -35.67
CA SER A 264 2.91 -14.32 -35.95
C SER A 264 2.42 -12.88 -35.75
N GLU A 265 1.10 -12.65 -35.76
CA GLU A 265 0.48 -11.32 -35.67
C GLU A 265 -0.42 -11.25 -34.43
N GLU A 266 -0.12 -10.32 -33.52
CA GLU A 266 -0.82 -10.15 -32.24
C GLU A 266 -2.16 -9.43 -32.43
N ALA A 267 -3.27 -10.13 -32.19
CA ALA A 267 -4.60 -9.55 -32.25
C ALA A 267 -4.87 -8.61 -31.07
N THR A 268 -5.78 -7.66 -31.27
CA THR A 268 -6.34 -6.84 -30.20
C THR A 268 -7.85 -6.77 -30.36
N LEU A 269 -8.55 -6.21 -29.36
CA LEU A 269 -10.00 -5.94 -29.47
C LEU A 269 -10.41 -5.15 -30.73
N THR A 270 -9.48 -4.41 -31.35
CA THR A 270 -9.77 -3.57 -32.53
C THR A 270 -9.03 -3.99 -33.79
N GLU A 271 -8.06 -4.90 -33.70
CA GLU A 271 -7.22 -5.32 -34.82
C GLU A 271 -7.22 -6.85 -34.91
N CYS A 272 -7.84 -7.36 -35.98
CA CYS A 272 -7.98 -8.79 -36.22
C CYS A 272 -7.18 -9.26 -37.42
N PHE A 273 -6.68 -10.49 -37.35
CA PHE A 273 -5.94 -11.15 -38.41
C PHE A 273 -6.65 -12.43 -38.85
N LYS A 274 -6.12 -13.10 -39.88
CA LYS A 274 -6.64 -14.41 -40.27
C LYS A 274 -6.17 -15.47 -39.27
N PRO A 275 -6.99 -16.49 -38.95
CA PRO A 275 -6.64 -17.50 -37.95
C PRO A 275 -5.25 -18.12 -38.13
N ALA A 276 -4.84 -18.43 -39.37
CA ALA A 276 -3.55 -19.06 -39.66
C ALA A 276 -2.29 -18.25 -39.27
N VAL A 277 -2.43 -16.95 -38.93
CA VAL A 277 -1.30 -16.10 -38.49
C VAL A 277 -1.61 -15.35 -37.20
N MET A 278 -2.84 -15.41 -36.72
CA MET A 278 -3.32 -14.66 -35.57
C MET A 278 -2.82 -15.31 -34.29
N LYS A 279 -2.36 -14.51 -33.33
CA LYS A 279 -2.04 -14.90 -31.96
C LYS A 279 -2.62 -13.90 -30.97
N ASN A 280 -2.74 -14.29 -29.70
CA ASN A 280 -3.10 -13.45 -28.57
C ASN A 280 -2.28 -13.90 -27.35
N GLU A 281 -1.00 -13.57 -27.38
CA GLU A 281 0.01 -13.99 -26.41
C GLU A 281 -0.19 -13.29 -25.06
N ASP A 282 -0.77 -12.09 -25.01
CA ASP A 282 -1.11 -11.42 -23.75
C ASP A 282 -2.54 -11.69 -23.26
N GLY A 283 -3.32 -12.50 -24.00
CA GLY A 283 -4.63 -13.00 -23.58
C GLY A 283 -4.57 -13.78 -22.26
N LEU A 284 -5.51 -13.50 -21.36
CA LEU A 284 -5.63 -14.13 -20.04
C LEU A 284 -6.88 -15.02 -19.90
N GLY A 285 -7.78 -14.98 -20.88
CA GLY A 285 -8.95 -15.85 -20.91
C GLY A 285 -8.64 -17.29 -21.34
N ASP A 286 -9.66 -18.12 -21.39
CA ASP A 286 -9.62 -19.52 -21.81
C ASP A 286 -8.85 -19.68 -23.11
N ALA A 287 -7.97 -20.68 -23.15
CA ALA A 287 -7.10 -20.89 -24.29
C ALA A 287 -7.87 -21.40 -25.51
N VAL A 288 -7.33 -21.12 -26.70
CA VAL A 288 -7.76 -21.72 -27.96
C VAL A 288 -6.64 -22.55 -28.58
N SER A 289 -7.01 -23.55 -29.39
CA SER A 289 -6.05 -24.30 -30.19
C SER A 289 -5.53 -23.48 -31.39
N ASP A 290 -4.27 -23.70 -31.79
CA ASP A 290 -3.60 -23.07 -32.95
C ASP A 290 -4.27 -23.33 -34.31
N LEU A 291 -5.11 -24.38 -34.43
CA LEU A 291 -5.63 -24.81 -35.72
C LEU A 291 -6.86 -24.01 -36.16
N ASN A 292 -6.65 -22.93 -36.92
CA ASN A 292 -7.70 -22.17 -37.63
C ASN A 292 -8.93 -21.76 -36.79
N VAL A 293 -8.75 -21.35 -35.53
CA VAL A 293 -9.83 -20.79 -34.71
C VAL A 293 -9.94 -19.28 -34.94
N ASN A 294 -11.08 -18.81 -35.45
CA ASN A 294 -11.33 -17.39 -35.66
C ASN A 294 -12.03 -16.76 -34.46
N TYR A 295 -11.25 -16.34 -33.46
CA TYR A 295 -11.77 -15.75 -32.22
C TYR A 295 -11.88 -14.21 -32.22
N CYS A 296 -11.46 -13.53 -33.29
CA CYS A 296 -11.44 -12.07 -33.37
C CYS A 296 -12.53 -11.51 -34.30
N PRO A 297 -13.32 -10.50 -33.88
CA PRO A 297 -13.24 -9.82 -32.58
C PRO A 297 -13.77 -10.70 -31.45
N TRP A 298 -13.19 -10.61 -30.25
CA TRP A 298 -13.78 -11.15 -29.03
C TRP A 298 -14.54 -10.06 -28.27
N LEU A 299 -15.35 -10.45 -27.28
CA LEU A 299 -16.00 -9.49 -26.39
C LEU A 299 -14.98 -9.02 -25.34
N GLY A 300 -14.77 -7.70 -25.24
CA GLY A 300 -14.12 -7.12 -24.07
C GLY A 300 -15.05 -7.16 -22.85
N ALA A 301 -14.51 -6.89 -21.65
CA ALA A 301 -15.34 -6.90 -20.46
C ALA A 301 -16.40 -5.81 -20.53
N PRO A 302 -17.70 -6.17 -20.44
CA PRO A 302 -18.78 -5.21 -20.62
C PRO A 302 -18.97 -4.27 -19.42
N ALA A 303 -18.29 -4.51 -18.30
CA ALA A 303 -18.26 -3.66 -17.12
C ALA A 303 -16.99 -3.95 -16.28
N THR A 304 -16.72 -3.11 -15.29
CA THR A 304 -15.74 -3.35 -14.23
C THR A 304 -16.46 -3.35 -12.89
N VAL A 305 -16.09 -4.25 -11.98
CA VAL A 305 -16.52 -4.24 -10.59
C VAL A 305 -15.29 -4.09 -9.72
N GLU A 306 -15.26 -3.02 -8.93
CA GLU A 306 -14.15 -2.67 -8.05
C GLU A 306 -14.57 -2.71 -6.58
N LEU A 307 -13.67 -3.18 -5.72
CA LEU A 307 -13.77 -3.04 -4.27
C LEU A 307 -13.03 -1.78 -3.85
N VAL A 308 -13.76 -0.82 -3.31
CA VAL A 308 -13.20 0.49 -2.94
C VAL A 308 -13.63 0.91 -1.55
N LEU A 309 -12.89 1.86 -0.97
CA LEU A 309 -13.30 2.50 0.26
C LEU A 309 -14.38 3.57 -0.03
N PRO A 310 -15.40 3.71 0.84
CA PRO A 310 -16.36 4.82 0.73
C PRO A 310 -15.65 6.17 0.71
N ALA A 311 -16.24 7.17 0.05
CA ALA A 311 -15.66 8.51 0.00
C ALA A 311 -15.40 9.09 1.41
N GLY A 312 -14.15 9.47 1.68
CA GLY A 312 -13.72 9.99 2.97
C GLY A 312 -13.41 8.93 4.03
N ALA A 313 -13.48 7.64 3.70
CA ALA A 313 -13.08 6.57 4.59
C ALA A 313 -11.55 6.54 4.79
N PRO A 314 -11.09 6.11 5.99
CA PRO A 314 -9.68 6.01 6.30
C PRO A 314 -8.96 4.90 5.52
N THR A 315 -7.68 5.08 5.19
CA THR A 315 -6.83 4.05 4.52
C THR A 315 -5.97 3.22 5.49
N CYS A 316 -5.77 3.71 6.71
CA CYS A 316 -5.24 2.98 7.86
C CYS A 316 -6.37 2.59 8.86
N TYR A 317 -6.26 1.55 9.69
CA TYR A 317 -7.32 1.12 10.63
C TYR A 317 -6.72 0.65 11.96
N ARG A 318 -7.40 0.90 13.08
CA ARG A 318 -7.06 0.34 14.39
C ARG A 318 -7.78 -0.97 14.64
N ARG A 319 -7.26 -1.75 15.59
CA ARG A 319 -7.97 -2.90 16.16
C ARG A 319 -9.32 -2.46 16.72
N GLY A 320 -10.39 -3.14 16.32
CA GLY A 320 -11.76 -2.82 16.66
C GLY A 320 -12.44 -1.81 15.74
N ASP A 321 -11.71 -1.14 14.83
CA ASP A 321 -12.32 -0.24 13.85
C ASP A 321 -13.20 -1.01 12.86
N THR A 322 -14.17 -0.30 12.29
CA THR A 322 -15.04 -0.83 11.23
C THR A 322 -14.47 -0.46 9.87
N LEU A 323 -14.08 -1.46 9.08
CA LEU A 323 -13.75 -1.35 7.66
C LEU A 323 -15.04 -1.52 6.85
N ALA A 324 -15.43 -0.46 6.16
CA ALA A 324 -16.51 -0.49 5.16
C ALA A 324 -15.89 -0.56 3.76
N VAL A 325 -16.40 -1.47 2.93
CA VAL A 325 -15.96 -1.66 1.53
C VAL A 325 -17.18 -1.54 0.63
N GLU A 326 -17.08 -0.69 -0.39
CA GLU A 326 -18.09 -0.58 -1.44
C GLU A 326 -17.71 -1.49 -2.61
N LEU A 327 -18.64 -2.35 -3.00
CA LEU A 327 -18.56 -3.10 -4.24
C LEU A 327 -19.25 -2.25 -5.31
N ARG A 328 -18.47 -1.71 -6.25
CA ARG A 328 -18.90 -0.68 -7.18
C ARG A 328 -18.79 -1.18 -8.62
N MET A 329 -19.87 -1.02 -9.38
CA MET A 329 -19.85 -1.22 -10.82
C MET A 329 -19.47 0.08 -11.50
N VAL A 330 -18.52 0.02 -12.43
CA VAL A 330 -18.08 1.14 -13.26
C VAL A 330 -17.94 0.74 -14.73
N ASN A 331 -18.05 1.70 -15.63
CA ASN A 331 -17.86 1.51 -17.08
C ASN A 331 -18.76 0.44 -17.73
N ALA A 332 -19.97 0.23 -17.20
CA ALA A 332 -20.92 -0.70 -17.80
C ALA A 332 -21.37 -0.22 -19.19
N THR A 333 -21.16 -1.05 -20.20
CA THR A 333 -21.50 -0.80 -21.61
C THR A 333 -22.89 -1.32 -21.99
N THR A 334 -23.49 -2.12 -21.10
CA THR A 334 -24.83 -2.70 -21.23
C THR A 334 -25.62 -2.50 -19.94
N GLU A 335 -26.94 -2.55 -20.03
CA GLU A 335 -27.81 -2.41 -18.87
C GLU A 335 -27.61 -3.59 -17.91
N VAL A 336 -27.39 -3.30 -16.63
CA VAL A 336 -27.21 -4.31 -15.57
C VAL A 336 -28.37 -4.24 -14.58
N ILE A 337 -29.00 -5.38 -14.33
CA ILE A 337 -30.14 -5.53 -13.40
C ILE A 337 -29.77 -6.23 -12.09
N GLY A 338 -28.54 -6.73 -11.98
CA GLY A 338 -28.03 -7.35 -10.76
C GLY A 338 -26.66 -7.96 -10.94
N GLY A 339 -26.18 -8.66 -9.91
CA GLY A 339 -24.95 -9.44 -9.97
C GLY A 339 -24.84 -10.42 -8.82
N GLN A 340 -24.00 -11.43 -9.03
CA GLN A 340 -23.55 -12.44 -8.08
C GLN A 340 -22.04 -12.29 -7.95
N PHE A 341 -21.56 -12.13 -6.72
CA PHE A 341 -20.17 -11.80 -6.39
C PHE A 341 -19.60 -12.87 -5.48
N ARG A 342 -18.45 -13.39 -5.87
CA ARG A 342 -17.67 -14.36 -5.10
C ARG A 342 -16.45 -13.62 -4.55
N LEU A 343 -16.43 -13.42 -3.23
CA LEU A 343 -15.41 -12.63 -2.56
C LEU A 343 -14.70 -13.45 -1.50
N ARG A 344 -13.47 -13.05 -1.20
CA ARG A 344 -12.69 -13.51 -0.05
C ARG A 344 -12.30 -12.35 0.84
N TYR A 345 -12.03 -12.64 2.11
CA TYR A 345 -11.48 -11.67 3.06
C TYR A 345 -10.42 -12.33 3.95
N ASP A 346 -9.50 -11.53 4.47
CA ASP A 346 -8.47 -12.01 5.39
C ASP A 346 -9.07 -12.32 6.76
N ALA A 347 -9.48 -13.57 6.94
CA ALA A 347 -10.04 -14.07 8.20
C ALA A 347 -9.05 -14.03 9.38
N SER A 348 -7.75 -13.83 9.17
CA SER A 348 -6.80 -13.61 10.26
C SER A 348 -6.85 -12.20 10.83
N ARG A 349 -7.32 -11.23 10.05
CA ARG A 349 -7.35 -9.80 10.42
C ARG A 349 -8.74 -9.20 10.54
N LEU A 350 -9.74 -9.75 9.85
CA LEU A 350 -11.09 -9.22 9.80
C LEU A 350 -12.13 -10.20 10.36
N THR A 351 -13.18 -9.63 10.94
CA THR A 351 -14.41 -10.34 11.31
C THR A 351 -15.59 -9.65 10.62
N PRO A 352 -16.38 -10.34 9.78
CA PRO A 352 -17.57 -9.77 9.19
C PRO A 352 -18.53 -9.22 10.26
N GLN A 353 -19.06 -8.02 10.05
CA GLN A 353 -20.02 -7.42 10.99
C GLN A 353 -21.43 -7.96 10.78
N ILE A 354 -22.23 -7.90 11.82
CA ILE A 354 -23.67 -8.13 11.74
C ILE A 354 -24.32 -6.78 11.43
N VAL A 355 -25.05 -6.70 10.32
CA VAL A 355 -25.75 -5.47 9.89
C VAL A 355 -27.25 -5.73 9.85
N ASP A 356 -28.04 -4.89 10.52
CA ASP A 356 -29.50 -4.95 10.47
C ASP A 356 -30.00 -4.30 9.17
N ASP A 357 -30.59 -5.10 8.29
CA ASP A 357 -31.20 -4.63 7.04
C ASP A 357 -32.70 -4.95 7.06
N PRO A 358 -33.58 -3.91 7.00
CA PRO A 358 -35.03 -4.08 7.10
C PRO A 358 -35.67 -4.82 5.91
N GLU A 359 -34.95 -5.03 4.80
CA GLU A 359 -35.43 -5.77 3.64
C GLU A 359 -35.07 -7.26 3.67
N ILE A 360 -34.38 -7.73 4.70
CA ILE A 360 -33.94 -9.12 4.85
C ILE A 360 -34.96 -9.93 5.66
N GLU A 361 -35.22 -11.19 5.25
CA GLU A 361 -36.06 -12.12 6.01
C GLU A 361 -35.55 -12.28 7.44
N GLU A 362 -36.49 -12.22 8.39
CA GLU A 362 -36.25 -12.34 9.83
C GLU A 362 -35.46 -13.63 10.14
N GLY A 363 -34.20 -13.49 10.61
CA GLY A 363 -33.33 -14.61 10.97
C GLY A 363 -32.02 -14.73 10.17
N THR A 364 -31.81 -13.92 9.12
CA THR A 364 -30.53 -13.84 8.39
C THR A 364 -29.83 -12.55 8.75
N VAL A 365 -28.62 -12.63 9.31
CA VAL A 365 -27.88 -11.47 9.84
C VAL A 365 -26.54 -11.30 9.10
N PRO A 366 -26.48 -10.52 8.00
CA PRO A 366 -25.31 -10.51 7.13
C PRO A 366 -24.35 -9.33 7.36
N CYS A 367 -23.15 -9.45 6.78
CA CYS A 367 -22.10 -8.42 6.78
C CYS A 367 -22.15 -7.46 5.60
N ALA A 368 -23.17 -7.55 4.75
CA ALA A 368 -23.35 -6.63 3.65
C ALA A 368 -24.78 -6.11 3.57
N VAL A 369 -24.96 -5.04 2.82
CA VAL A 369 -26.25 -4.43 2.49
C VAL A 369 -26.27 -4.07 1.02
N SER A 370 -27.46 -3.92 0.44
CA SER A 370 -27.60 -3.42 -0.91
C SER A 370 -27.00 -2.02 -1.06
N GLY A 371 -26.55 -1.72 -2.28
CA GLY A 371 -25.89 -0.45 -2.60
C GLY A 371 -26.91 0.66 -2.89
N ASP A 372 -26.63 1.42 -3.93
CA ASP A 372 -27.48 2.50 -4.39
C ASP A 372 -28.47 2.02 -5.45
N ALA A 373 -29.55 2.77 -5.65
CA ALA A 373 -30.53 2.46 -6.69
C ALA A 373 -29.84 2.35 -8.08
N PRO A 374 -30.19 1.37 -8.91
CA PRO A 374 -31.38 0.50 -8.80
C PRO A 374 -31.16 -0.81 -8.03
N PHE A 375 -29.96 -1.08 -7.53
CA PHE A 375 -29.58 -2.35 -6.88
C PHE A 375 -30.00 -2.39 -5.41
N THR A 376 -31.30 -2.39 -5.15
CA THR A 376 -31.83 -2.32 -3.78
C THR A 376 -32.15 -3.68 -3.19
N ARG A 377 -32.33 -4.73 -4.00
CA ARG A 377 -32.78 -6.05 -3.54
C ARG A 377 -31.63 -7.02 -3.37
N THR A 378 -31.38 -7.48 -2.15
CA THR A 378 -30.50 -8.62 -1.90
C THR A 378 -31.22 -9.93 -2.24
N THR A 379 -30.56 -10.86 -2.93
CA THR A 379 -31.20 -12.11 -3.38
C THR A 379 -30.56 -13.40 -2.85
N ALA A 380 -29.27 -13.40 -2.50
CA ALA A 380 -28.60 -14.54 -1.85
C ALA A 380 -27.39 -14.07 -1.05
N ARG A 381 -27.14 -14.72 0.10
CA ARG A 381 -25.95 -14.51 0.93
C ARG A 381 -25.50 -15.82 1.58
N ARG A 382 -24.28 -16.27 1.31
CA ARG A 382 -23.62 -17.36 2.06
C ARG A 382 -22.28 -16.83 2.55
N ILE A 383 -22.07 -16.84 3.86
CA ILE A 383 -20.83 -16.37 4.50
C ILE A 383 -20.30 -17.55 5.32
N ASP A 384 -19.02 -17.88 5.17
CA ASP A 384 -18.30 -18.89 5.96
C ASP A 384 -18.92 -20.30 5.98
N ASP A 385 -19.19 -20.89 4.80
CA ASP A 385 -19.62 -22.29 4.73
C ASP A 385 -19.02 -23.01 3.50
N PRO A 386 -18.07 -23.96 3.66
CA PRO A 386 -17.56 -24.56 4.90
C PRO A 386 -16.28 -23.91 5.46
N GLU A 387 -15.66 -22.96 4.76
CA GLU A 387 -14.35 -22.38 5.14
C GLU A 387 -14.44 -20.89 5.53
N PRO A 388 -13.77 -20.45 6.61
CA PRO A 388 -13.71 -19.04 6.98
C PRO A 388 -13.03 -18.19 5.90
N GLY A 389 -13.54 -16.98 5.67
CA GLY A 389 -12.89 -16.03 4.74
C GLY A 389 -13.55 -15.93 3.37
N ARG A 390 -14.74 -16.50 3.17
CA ARG A 390 -15.48 -16.43 1.89
C ARG A 390 -16.85 -15.78 2.04
N ILE A 391 -17.23 -15.00 1.03
CA ILE A 391 -18.51 -14.29 0.95
C ILE A 391 -19.12 -14.50 -0.43
N ASP A 392 -20.29 -15.11 -0.45
CA ASP A 392 -21.19 -15.14 -1.60
C ASP A 392 -22.25 -14.07 -1.42
N TYR A 393 -22.34 -13.17 -2.37
CA TYR A 393 -23.27 -12.06 -2.30
C TYR A 393 -23.99 -11.86 -3.63
N ALA A 394 -25.31 -11.69 -3.60
CA ALA A 394 -26.09 -11.36 -4.79
C ALA A 394 -27.05 -10.19 -4.55
N VAL A 395 -27.08 -9.26 -5.50
CA VAL A 395 -27.95 -8.07 -5.49
C VAL A 395 -28.63 -7.87 -6.85
N GLY A 396 -29.80 -7.26 -6.85
CA GLY A 396 -30.53 -6.93 -8.07
C GLY A 396 -31.56 -5.83 -7.87
N VAL A 397 -32.35 -5.59 -8.92
CA VAL A 397 -33.44 -4.61 -8.93
C VAL A 397 -34.76 -5.19 -8.38
N GLN A 398 -35.67 -4.32 -7.93
CA GLN A 398 -37.01 -4.71 -7.44
C GLN A 398 -37.94 -5.09 -8.62
N THR A 399 -38.74 -6.17 -8.50
CA THR A 399 -39.63 -6.65 -9.59
C THR A 399 -41.11 -6.24 -9.44
N PRO A 400 -41.90 -6.09 -10.55
CA PRO A 400 -41.49 -6.25 -11.96
C PRO A 400 -41.79 -5.06 -12.92
N PRO A 401 -40.92 -4.80 -13.93
CA PRO A 401 -39.45 -4.90 -13.95
C PRO A 401 -38.82 -3.53 -13.62
N GLY A 402 -37.92 -3.48 -12.63
CA GLY A 402 -37.06 -2.32 -12.43
C GLY A 402 -36.15 -2.13 -13.65
N THR A 403 -35.91 -0.89 -14.05
CA THR A 403 -34.90 -0.56 -15.06
C THR A 403 -33.52 -0.78 -14.46
N GLY A 404 -32.67 -1.55 -15.12
CA GLY A 404 -31.27 -1.66 -14.77
C GLY A 404 -30.53 -0.35 -15.03
N THR A 405 -29.20 -0.38 -14.98
CA THR A 405 -28.38 0.81 -15.21
C THR A 405 -27.08 0.47 -15.91
N THR A 406 -26.57 1.43 -16.69
CA THR A 406 -25.19 1.46 -17.20
C THR A 406 -24.32 2.44 -16.42
N ALA A 407 -24.90 3.23 -15.51
CA ALA A 407 -24.18 4.27 -14.77
C ALA A 407 -23.34 3.66 -13.64
N ASP A 408 -22.17 4.25 -13.40
CA ASP A 408 -21.33 3.93 -12.25
C ASP A 408 -22.14 4.04 -10.96
N THR A 409 -22.16 2.98 -10.17
CA THR A 409 -22.95 2.94 -8.94
C THR A 409 -22.42 1.89 -7.97
N VAL A 410 -22.67 2.09 -6.68
CA VAL A 410 -22.39 1.10 -5.64
C VAL A 410 -23.47 0.02 -5.72
N MET A 411 -23.07 -1.24 -5.89
CA MET A 411 -23.99 -2.37 -5.90
C MET A 411 -24.18 -2.96 -4.51
N ALA A 412 -23.17 -2.86 -3.64
CA ALA A 412 -23.25 -3.31 -2.25
C ALA A 412 -22.23 -2.64 -1.35
N ARG A 413 -22.48 -2.71 -0.04
CA ARG A 413 -21.55 -2.28 1.00
C ARG A 413 -21.32 -3.43 1.96
N LEU A 414 -20.06 -3.78 2.17
CA LEU A 414 -19.59 -4.84 3.07
C LEU A 414 -18.95 -4.20 4.30
N TYR A 415 -19.17 -4.78 5.48
CA TYR A 415 -18.71 -4.26 6.76
C TYR A 415 -17.93 -5.33 7.53
N PHE A 416 -16.75 -4.95 7.99
CA PHE A 416 -15.85 -5.80 8.75
C PHE A 416 -15.34 -5.07 9.99
N THR A 417 -15.16 -5.79 11.09
CA THR A 417 -14.41 -5.32 12.25
C THR A 417 -12.96 -5.79 12.10
N VAL A 418 -11.99 -4.88 12.24
CA VAL A 418 -10.59 -5.26 12.38
C VAL A 418 -10.42 -5.97 13.72
N LYS A 419 -9.92 -7.20 13.69
CA LYS A 419 -9.83 -8.03 14.90
C LYS A 419 -8.94 -7.41 15.97
N ASN A 420 -9.27 -7.67 17.23
CA ASN A 420 -8.47 -7.20 18.36
C ASN A 420 -7.07 -7.85 18.43
N ASP A 421 -6.92 -9.04 17.85
CA ASP A 421 -5.67 -9.79 17.72
C ASP A 421 -5.04 -9.66 16.32
N ALA A 422 -5.53 -8.76 15.47
CA ALA A 422 -4.93 -8.49 14.17
C ALA A 422 -3.47 -8.03 14.34
N THR A 423 -2.60 -8.53 13.46
CA THR A 423 -1.21 -8.07 13.37
C THR A 423 -1.16 -6.72 12.66
N ASP A 424 -0.35 -5.80 13.18
CA ASP A 424 -0.15 -4.51 12.54
C ASP A 424 0.57 -4.72 11.19
N ALA A 425 0.16 -3.97 10.18
CA ALA A 425 0.64 -4.14 8.81
C ALA A 425 0.43 -2.84 8.03
N CYS A 426 1.47 -2.30 7.40
CA CYS A 426 1.39 -0.98 6.78
C CYS A 426 0.96 -1.02 5.30
N SER A 427 0.86 -2.23 4.74
CA SER A 427 0.36 -2.50 3.40
C SER A 427 -0.24 -3.92 3.36
N ALA A 428 -1.35 -4.09 4.06
CA ALA A 428 -2.15 -5.31 4.04
C ALA A 428 -3.00 -5.34 2.76
N ALA A 429 -2.49 -6.02 1.74
CA ALA A 429 -3.25 -6.37 0.53
C ALA A 429 -4.14 -7.60 0.80
N GLY A 430 -5.18 -7.78 -0.02
CA GLY A 430 -6.06 -8.96 0.07
C GLY A 430 -6.93 -8.99 1.34
N LEU A 431 -7.11 -7.84 2.00
CA LEU A 431 -8.04 -7.74 3.14
C LEU A 431 -9.46 -8.09 2.73
N VAL A 432 -9.89 -7.62 1.56
CA VAL A 432 -11.10 -8.06 0.85
C VAL A 432 -10.75 -8.11 -0.64
N ALA A 433 -11.04 -9.21 -1.31
CA ALA A 433 -10.67 -9.45 -2.71
C ALA A 433 -11.75 -10.29 -3.40
N PHE A 434 -11.74 -10.31 -4.72
CA PHE A 434 -12.48 -11.31 -5.49
C PHE A 434 -11.83 -12.68 -5.32
N ASP A 435 -12.64 -13.72 -5.42
CA ASP A 435 -12.23 -15.10 -5.26
C ASP A 435 -11.73 -15.64 -6.61
N ASP A 436 -10.44 -15.90 -6.71
CA ASP A 436 -9.72 -16.34 -7.92
C ASP A 436 -9.40 -17.85 -7.90
N GLU A 437 -10.00 -18.60 -6.98
CA GLU A 437 -9.71 -20.03 -6.86
C GLU A 437 -10.27 -20.82 -8.06
N PRO A 438 -9.46 -21.70 -8.70
CA PRO A 438 -9.91 -22.55 -9.80
C PRO A 438 -11.14 -23.38 -9.43
N GLY A 439 -12.16 -23.40 -10.31
CA GLY A 439 -13.43 -24.11 -10.09
C GLY A 439 -14.43 -23.40 -9.16
N SER A 440 -14.13 -22.16 -8.73
CA SER A 440 -15.11 -21.29 -8.08
C SER A 440 -15.99 -20.64 -9.13
N ILE A 441 -17.31 -20.61 -8.89
CA ILE A 441 -18.24 -19.92 -9.79
C ILE A 441 -17.85 -18.43 -9.82
N PRO A 442 -17.56 -17.86 -11.00
CA PRO A 442 -17.03 -16.51 -11.13
C PRO A 442 -18.07 -15.45 -10.78
N THR A 443 -17.57 -14.26 -10.43
CA THR A 443 -18.42 -13.07 -10.33
C THR A 443 -19.04 -12.77 -11.67
N ARG A 444 -20.34 -12.47 -11.65
CA ARG A 444 -21.09 -12.09 -12.84
C ARG A 444 -22.11 -11.02 -12.54
N LEU A 445 -22.33 -10.14 -13.50
CA LEU A 445 -23.48 -9.25 -13.54
C LEU A 445 -24.57 -9.88 -14.42
N THR A 446 -25.78 -9.39 -14.29
CA THR A 446 -26.96 -9.92 -14.99
C THR A 446 -27.57 -8.83 -15.86
N MET A 447 -27.75 -9.11 -17.16
CA MET A 447 -28.48 -8.27 -18.10
C MET A 447 -30.01 -8.42 -17.93
N PRO A 448 -30.83 -7.48 -18.47
CA PRO A 448 -32.29 -7.57 -18.43
C PRO A 448 -32.91 -8.87 -18.97
N ASP A 449 -32.25 -9.53 -19.92
CA ASP A 449 -32.64 -10.82 -20.50
C ASP A 449 -32.12 -12.03 -19.70
N SER A 450 -31.55 -11.79 -18.52
CA SER A 450 -30.90 -12.78 -17.66
C SER A 450 -29.58 -13.33 -18.20
N THR A 451 -29.05 -12.80 -19.30
CA THR A 451 -27.73 -13.17 -19.79
C THR A 451 -26.66 -12.75 -18.77
N PRO A 452 -25.78 -13.67 -18.33
CA PRO A 452 -24.66 -13.32 -17.47
C PRO A 452 -23.62 -12.54 -18.27
N ILE A 453 -23.01 -11.55 -17.62
CA ILE A 453 -21.80 -10.90 -18.09
C ILE A 453 -20.75 -10.93 -17.01
N TYR A 454 -19.49 -11.06 -17.41
CA TYR A 454 -18.38 -11.20 -16.50
C TYR A 454 -17.59 -9.87 -16.51
N PRO A 455 -17.58 -9.14 -15.41
CA PRO A 455 -16.87 -7.87 -15.33
C PRO A 455 -15.37 -8.07 -15.14
N VAL A 456 -14.57 -7.04 -15.43
CA VAL A 456 -13.21 -6.96 -14.86
C VAL A 456 -13.34 -6.78 -13.36
N GLU A 457 -12.60 -7.57 -12.59
CA GLU A 457 -12.57 -7.52 -11.13
C GLU A 457 -11.36 -6.69 -10.65
N ILE A 458 -11.58 -5.80 -9.67
CA ILE A 458 -10.51 -5.03 -9.03
C ILE A 458 -10.61 -5.19 -7.52
N ASP A 459 -9.61 -5.84 -6.93
CA ASP A 459 -9.50 -6.05 -5.49
C ASP A 459 -9.37 -4.75 -4.68
N LEU A 460 -9.66 -4.85 -3.38
CA LEU A 460 -9.47 -3.72 -2.47
C LEU A 460 -7.97 -3.36 -2.42
N PRO A 461 -7.61 -2.08 -2.61
CA PRO A 461 -6.23 -1.64 -2.46
C PRO A 461 -5.64 -1.99 -1.08
N ALA A 462 -4.33 -2.14 -1.01
CA ALA A 462 -3.66 -2.41 0.27
C ALA A 462 -3.92 -1.29 1.28
N LEU A 463 -4.29 -1.67 2.51
CA LEU A 463 -4.59 -0.76 3.61
C LEU A 463 -3.60 -0.95 4.75
N ALA A 464 -3.48 0.03 5.63
CA ALA A 464 -2.69 -0.11 6.85
C ALA A 464 -3.56 -0.54 8.05
N ILE A 465 -3.01 -1.34 8.94
CA ILE A 465 -3.55 -1.66 10.26
C ILE A 465 -2.49 -1.27 11.28
N ASP A 466 -2.83 -0.31 12.14
CA ASP A 466 -1.91 0.26 13.12
C ASP A 466 -2.60 0.47 14.47
N SER A 467 -1.94 0.07 15.53
CA SER A 467 -2.38 0.30 16.91
C SER A 467 -1.22 0.74 17.81
N THR A 468 -0.07 1.05 17.23
CA THR A 468 1.13 1.48 17.95
C THR A 468 1.27 3.00 17.87
N PRO A 469 1.59 3.70 18.97
CA PRO A 469 1.97 5.10 18.89
C PRO A 469 3.36 5.28 18.28
N PRO A 470 3.66 6.46 17.72
CA PRO A 470 5.01 6.83 17.31
C PRO A 470 5.97 6.74 18.48
N ALA A 471 7.26 6.49 18.20
CA ALA A 471 8.30 6.40 19.21
C ALA A 471 9.53 7.25 18.84
N LEU A 472 10.24 7.73 19.87
CA LEU A 472 11.55 8.33 19.71
C LEU A 472 12.56 7.25 19.27
N SER A 473 13.26 7.53 18.18
CA SER A 473 14.32 6.65 17.70
C SER A 473 15.59 6.81 18.55
N PRO A 474 16.37 5.75 18.81
CA PRO A 474 17.54 5.79 19.68
C PRO A 474 18.64 6.78 19.28
N GLU A 475 18.68 7.20 18.01
CA GLU A 475 19.60 8.22 17.48
C GLU A 475 19.24 9.65 17.89
N SER A 476 18.04 9.86 18.47
CA SER A 476 17.58 11.16 18.94
C SER A 476 18.51 11.68 20.04
N SER A 477 19.12 12.84 19.81
CA SER A 477 20.09 13.41 20.73
C SER A 477 20.13 14.93 20.67
N VAL A 478 20.41 15.51 21.83
CA VAL A 478 20.77 16.92 22.02
C VAL A 478 22.05 16.87 22.84
N ALA A 479 23.20 17.06 22.18
CA ALA A 479 24.50 16.87 22.81
C ALA A 479 24.84 18.04 23.74
N ASP A 480 25.52 17.75 24.85
CA ASP A 480 26.11 18.77 25.72
C ASP A 480 27.12 19.64 24.97
N GLY A 481 27.28 20.89 25.41
CA GLY A 481 28.18 21.85 24.80
C GLY A 481 28.78 22.86 25.78
N SER A 482 29.57 23.77 25.24
CA SER A 482 30.15 24.90 25.99
C SER A 482 29.54 26.22 25.51
N LEU A 483 29.40 27.18 26.42
CA LEU A 483 29.10 28.56 26.06
C LEU A 483 30.33 29.23 25.43
N ASP A 484 30.09 30.19 24.53
CA ASP A 484 31.10 31.08 24.02
C ASP A 484 31.32 32.29 24.95
N ALA A 485 32.35 33.09 24.65
CA ALA A 485 32.67 34.29 25.41
C ALA A 485 31.57 35.39 25.36
N GLY A 486 30.53 35.22 24.55
CA GLY A 486 29.37 36.11 24.45
C GLY A 486 28.12 35.59 25.17
N CYS A 487 28.26 34.62 26.08
CA CYS A 487 27.15 33.94 26.76
C CYS A 487 26.19 33.19 25.81
N GLY A 488 26.67 32.79 24.64
CA GLY A 488 25.87 32.16 23.60
C GLY A 488 26.37 30.78 23.22
N ALA A 489 25.52 30.02 22.55
CA ALA A 489 25.91 28.77 21.91
C ALA A 489 24.95 28.44 20.76
N ILE A 490 25.42 27.61 19.83
CA ILE A 490 24.54 26.93 18.87
C ILE A 490 24.25 25.54 19.44
N VAL A 491 22.97 25.26 19.65
CA VAL A 491 22.43 23.99 20.14
C VAL A 491 22.10 23.12 18.91
N PRO A 492 22.92 22.11 18.57
CA PRO A 492 22.58 21.16 17.53
C PRO A 492 21.42 20.28 17.97
N VAL A 493 20.38 20.22 17.16
CA VAL A 493 19.18 19.40 17.39
C VAL A 493 19.15 18.30 16.34
N ASN A 494 18.98 17.05 16.80
CA ASN A 494 18.65 15.91 15.95
C ASN A 494 17.71 14.97 16.71
N VAL A 495 16.40 15.13 16.52
CA VAL A 495 15.37 14.28 17.13
C VAL A 495 14.64 13.55 16.02
N VAL A 496 14.63 12.22 16.07
CA VAL A 496 14.03 11.35 15.04
C VAL A 496 12.87 10.59 15.67
N LEU A 497 11.68 10.73 15.09
CA LEU A 497 10.52 9.94 15.47
C LEU A 497 10.22 8.95 14.35
N ARG A 498 9.87 7.74 14.75
CA ARG A 498 9.47 6.65 13.86
C ARG A 498 8.16 6.08 14.34
N ASP A 499 7.33 5.70 13.38
CA ASP A 499 6.13 4.93 13.63
C ASP A 499 6.11 3.71 12.72
N ALA A 500 5.37 2.66 13.08
CA ALA A 500 5.29 1.48 12.25
C ALA A 500 4.52 1.78 10.95
N CYS A 501 3.34 2.39 11.03
CA CYS A 501 2.41 2.48 9.91
C CYS A 501 1.80 3.87 9.66
N GLY A 502 2.46 4.94 10.10
CA GLY A 502 2.45 6.24 9.41
C GLY A 502 2.57 7.44 10.34
N LEU A 503 3.54 8.33 10.06
CA LEU A 503 3.79 9.54 10.84
C LEU A 503 4.09 10.71 9.91
N LEU A 504 3.28 11.77 9.95
CA LEU A 504 3.48 12.97 9.14
C LEU A 504 4.04 14.13 9.97
N ALA A 505 4.87 14.96 9.34
CA ALA A 505 5.47 16.14 9.98
C ALA A 505 4.43 17.17 10.47
N GLY A 506 3.23 17.17 9.88
CA GLY A 506 2.10 17.99 10.30
C GLY A 506 1.47 17.56 11.62
N ASP A 507 1.52 16.27 11.94
CA ASP A 507 0.92 15.66 13.14
C ASP A 507 1.90 15.60 14.33
N LEU A 508 3.12 16.12 14.12
CA LEU A 508 4.13 16.29 15.13
C LEU A 508 4.14 17.73 15.62
N ASN A 509 4.18 17.94 16.92
CA ASN A 509 4.45 19.21 17.57
C ASN A 509 5.72 19.12 18.41
N PHE A 510 6.47 20.23 18.48
CA PHE A 510 7.60 20.32 19.40
C PHE A 510 7.68 21.72 20.00
N THR A 511 8.21 21.77 21.22
CA THR A 511 8.55 23.02 21.91
C THR A 511 9.95 22.92 22.49
N MET A 512 10.61 24.05 22.66
CA MET A 512 11.95 24.12 23.26
C MET A 512 11.96 25.13 24.40
N ALA A 513 12.65 24.79 25.49
CA ALA A 513 12.82 25.65 26.64
C ALA A 513 14.27 25.57 27.16
N ALA A 514 14.77 26.70 27.68
CA ALA A 514 16.06 26.76 28.37
C ALA A 514 15.85 27.16 29.84
N THR A 515 16.65 26.59 30.75
CA THR A 515 16.64 26.99 32.17
C THR A 515 17.24 28.38 32.41
N SER A 516 18.06 28.88 31.47
CA SER A 516 18.68 30.21 31.50
C SER A 516 18.97 30.69 30.07
N GLY A 517 18.90 32.00 29.84
CA GLY A 517 19.06 32.61 28.52
C GLY A 517 17.78 32.61 27.67
N THR A 518 17.93 33.05 26.42
CA THR A 518 16.86 33.10 25.40
C THR A 518 17.22 32.19 24.23
N LEU A 519 16.25 31.39 23.77
CA LEU A 519 16.39 30.50 22.62
C LEU A 519 15.71 31.09 21.37
N ASP A 520 16.45 31.13 20.27
CA ASP A 520 15.89 31.26 18.92
C ASP A 520 16.08 29.94 18.17
N TYR A 521 14.98 29.26 17.90
CA TYR A 521 14.94 27.99 17.17
C TYR A 521 14.12 28.10 15.88
N SER A 522 13.97 29.32 15.35
CA SER A 522 13.28 29.59 14.09
C SER A 522 13.92 28.90 12.87
N SER A 523 15.19 28.52 12.99
CA SER A 523 15.97 27.76 12.01
C SER A 523 15.72 26.25 12.04
N ILE A 524 15.07 25.71 13.08
CA ILE A 524 14.79 24.28 13.21
C ILE A 524 13.68 23.88 12.24
N THR A 525 13.90 22.81 11.49
CA THR A 525 12.95 22.29 10.51
C THR A 525 12.48 20.89 10.86
N LYS A 526 11.23 20.58 10.51
CA LYS A 526 10.71 19.21 10.46
C LYS A 526 10.87 18.69 9.03
N THR A 527 11.57 17.58 8.86
CA THR A 527 11.78 16.96 7.56
C THR A 527 11.14 15.58 7.55
N GLN A 528 10.25 15.36 6.59
CA GLN A 528 9.69 14.03 6.29
C GLN A 528 10.73 13.26 5.47
N THR A 529 11.16 12.10 5.95
CA THR A 529 12.12 11.25 5.21
C THR A 529 11.39 10.24 4.33
N ASP A 530 10.37 9.60 4.89
CA ASP A 530 9.44 8.65 4.28
C ASP A 530 8.11 8.74 5.05
N ASP A 531 7.10 7.94 4.70
CA ASP A 531 5.77 8.00 5.34
C ASP A 531 5.76 7.61 6.83
N TYR A 532 6.88 7.17 7.39
CA TYR A 532 6.99 6.60 8.74
C TYR A 532 7.97 7.36 9.64
N THR A 533 8.79 8.25 9.08
CA THR A 533 9.92 8.87 9.77
C THR A 533 9.93 10.39 9.60
N VAL A 534 9.89 11.10 10.73
CA VAL A 534 10.05 12.56 10.80
C VAL A 534 11.29 12.91 11.61
N THR A 535 12.12 13.79 11.07
CA THR A 535 13.32 14.31 11.74
C THR A 535 13.16 15.80 12.04
N ILE A 536 13.37 16.17 13.30
CA ILE A 536 13.51 17.55 13.77
C ILE A 536 15.01 17.83 13.84
N ALA A 537 15.50 18.70 12.95
CA ALA A 537 16.93 19.00 12.88
C ALA A 537 17.23 20.48 12.61
N GLY A 538 18.41 20.90 13.04
CA GLY A 538 18.95 22.24 12.81
C GLY A 538 19.81 22.72 13.98
N GLY A 539 20.06 24.03 14.04
CA GLY A 539 20.80 24.66 15.14
C GLY A 539 19.99 25.78 15.77
N ALA A 540 19.60 25.63 17.04
CA ALA A 540 18.97 26.70 17.80
C ALA A 540 20.06 27.62 18.41
N THR A 541 19.85 28.93 18.40
CA THR A 541 20.78 29.88 18.99
C THR A 541 20.36 30.21 20.42
N LEU A 542 21.21 29.86 21.38
CA LEU A 542 21.09 30.22 22.78
C LEU A 542 21.90 31.50 23.04
N THR A 543 21.31 32.49 23.71
CA THR A 543 21.99 33.76 24.04
C THR A 543 21.64 34.25 25.44
N GLY A 544 22.52 35.07 26.03
CA GLY A 544 22.25 35.76 27.29
C GLY A 544 22.15 34.83 28.49
N VAL A 545 22.90 33.72 28.48
CA VAL A 545 22.97 32.80 29.62
C VAL A 545 23.75 33.47 30.75
N THR A 546 23.14 33.55 31.94
CA THR A 546 23.76 34.19 33.13
C THR A 546 24.12 33.20 34.23
N ALA A 547 23.89 31.90 34.00
CA ALA A 547 24.17 30.83 34.94
C ALA A 547 25.35 29.98 34.43
N CYS A 548 26.02 29.25 35.32
CA CYS A 548 27.15 28.39 34.94
C CYS A 548 26.78 27.24 34.02
N SER A 549 25.49 26.91 33.96
CA SER A 549 24.96 26.05 32.92
C SER A 549 23.52 26.41 32.56
N ALA A 550 23.16 26.11 31.31
CA ALA A 550 21.79 26.13 30.82
C ALA A 550 21.42 24.73 30.30
N THR A 551 20.31 24.18 30.78
CA THR A 551 19.73 22.96 30.22
C THR A 551 18.72 23.37 29.17
N VAL A 552 18.86 22.83 27.96
CA VAL A 552 17.88 23.01 26.88
C VAL A 552 17.10 21.72 26.74
N THR A 553 15.78 21.82 26.92
CA THR A 553 14.84 20.71 26.81
C THR A 553 14.00 20.87 25.55
N ILE A 554 13.87 19.80 24.78
CA ILE A 554 12.97 19.68 23.63
C ILE A 554 11.87 18.73 24.03
N THR A 555 10.63 19.22 24.04
CA THR A 555 9.45 18.40 24.29
C THR A 555 8.77 18.11 22.97
N VAL A 556 8.66 16.84 22.59
CA VAL A 556 7.96 16.38 21.39
C VAL A 556 6.63 15.73 21.75
N ASP A 557 5.63 16.01 20.94
CA ASP A 557 4.26 15.52 21.08
C ASP A 557 3.77 15.13 19.68
N ALA A 558 3.44 13.85 19.45
CA ALA A 558 3.18 13.35 18.11
C ALA A 558 1.98 12.40 18.06
N TYR A 559 1.28 12.44 16.94
CA TYR A 559 0.19 11.55 16.60
C TYR A 559 0.55 10.82 15.31
N ASP A 560 0.27 9.52 15.23
CA ASP A 560 0.31 8.80 13.96
C ASP A 560 -0.92 9.16 13.08
N CYS A 561 -0.98 8.57 11.89
CA CYS A 561 -2.11 8.72 10.96
C CYS A 561 -3.49 8.27 11.50
N ARG A 562 -3.53 7.65 12.69
CA ARG A 562 -4.74 7.20 13.40
C ARG A 562 -5.03 8.00 14.67
N GLY A 563 -4.14 8.90 15.09
CA GLY A 563 -4.24 9.61 16.36
C GLY A 563 -3.72 8.82 17.56
N ASN A 564 -2.90 7.76 17.37
CA ASN A 564 -2.19 7.11 18.46
C ASN A 564 -1.19 8.12 18.99
N HIS A 565 -1.34 8.46 20.27
CA HIS A 565 -0.65 9.58 20.87
C HIS A 565 0.65 9.11 21.51
N LEU A 566 1.78 9.63 21.05
CA LEU A 566 3.00 9.64 21.83
C LEU A 566 2.87 10.75 22.88
N PRO A 567 2.63 10.43 24.17
CA PRO A 567 2.56 11.45 25.21
C PRO A 567 3.89 12.23 25.27
N PRO A 568 3.87 13.52 25.66
CA PRO A 568 5.03 14.40 25.59
C PRO A 568 6.31 13.73 26.09
N GLN A 569 7.30 13.60 25.21
CA GLN A 569 8.63 13.06 25.54
C GLN A 569 9.66 14.18 25.51
N GLU A 570 10.66 14.08 26.38
CA GLU A 570 11.71 15.08 26.53
C GLU A 570 13.08 14.54 26.10
N VAL A 571 13.78 15.32 25.28
CA VAL A 571 15.21 15.15 24.98
C VAL A 571 15.92 16.41 25.43
N TRP A 572 17.07 16.30 26.08
CA TRP A 572 17.76 17.46 26.67
C TRP A 572 19.28 17.36 26.56
N GLY A 573 19.93 18.53 26.63
CA GLY A 573 21.38 18.68 26.75
C GLY A 573 21.73 19.88 27.62
N THR A 574 22.99 19.97 28.03
CA THR A 574 23.52 21.01 28.93
C THR A 574 24.65 21.80 28.31
N TRP A 575 24.58 23.13 28.42
CA TRP A 575 25.62 24.05 27.99
C TRP A 575 26.24 24.70 29.20
N SER A 576 27.53 24.41 29.43
CA SER A 576 28.25 24.93 30.59
C SER A 576 29.22 26.03 30.17
N ASP A 577 29.40 27.01 31.04
CA ASP A 577 30.49 27.97 30.87
C ASP A 577 31.81 27.33 31.26
N THR A 578 32.68 27.17 30.27
CA THR A 578 34.05 26.66 30.45
C THR A 578 35.08 27.67 29.98
N THR A 579 34.66 28.91 29.70
CA THR A 579 35.53 29.94 29.14
C THR A 579 36.05 30.84 30.25
N PRO A 580 37.37 30.99 30.40
CA PRO A 580 37.89 31.94 31.36
C PRO A 580 37.54 33.39 31.03
N PRO A 581 37.41 34.28 32.04
CA PRO A 581 37.27 35.71 31.83
C PRO A 581 38.40 36.29 30.99
N THR A 582 38.09 37.35 30.26
CA THR A 582 39.09 38.15 29.54
C THR A 582 39.26 39.51 30.21
N PHE A 583 40.50 40.00 30.28
CA PHE A 583 40.78 41.36 30.73
C PHE A 583 42.07 41.87 30.08
N THR A 584 42.28 43.19 30.14
CA THR A 584 43.55 43.81 29.73
C THR A 584 44.17 44.49 30.94
N ALA A 585 45.36 44.06 31.34
CA ALA A 585 46.12 44.68 32.42
C ALA A 585 46.41 46.15 32.07
N PRO A 586 46.31 47.08 33.03
CA PRO A 586 46.62 48.47 32.75
C PRO A 586 48.11 48.65 32.41
N VAL A 587 48.43 49.71 31.67
CA VAL A 587 49.81 50.02 31.28
C VAL A 587 50.69 50.23 32.51
N GLY A 588 51.98 49.90 32.38
CA GLY A 588 52.97 50.12 33.42
C GLY A 588 53.10 51.60 33.80
N ARG A 589 53.40 51.87 35.07
CA ARG A 589 53.53 53.20 35.63
C ARG A 589 54.94 53.45 36.15
N SER A 590 55.45 54.68 35.99
CA SER A 590 56.73 55.12 36.53
C SER A 590 56.56 56.38 37.36
N GLU A 591 57.14 56.42 38.55
CA GLU A 591 57.11 57.57 39.46
C GLU A 591 58.45 57.73 40.19
N ASN A 592 58.72 58.93 40.71
CA ASN A 592 59.85 59.19 41.59
C ASN A 592 59.54 58.69 43.02
N ALA A 593 60.58 58.37 43.80
CA ALA A 593 60.43 58.05 45.22
C ALA A 593 60.06 59.30 46.03
N ASP A 594 59.16 59.14 47.00
CA ASP A 594 58.81 60.17 47.97
C ASP A 594 60.05 60.63 48.74
N ALA A 595 60.11 61.94 49.01
CA ALA A 595 61.30 62.59 49.55
C ALA A 595 61.79 61.92 50.85
N GLY A 596 62.97 61.31 50.77
CA GLY A 596 63.65 60.69 51.91
C GLY A 596 63.11 59.32 52.34
N LEU A 597 62.15 58.73 51.64
CA LEU A 597 61.49 57.48 52.05
C LEU A 597 61.95 56.23 51.29
N GLY A 598 62.56 56.37 50.11
CA GLY A 598 62.98 55.23 49.28
C GLY A 598 61.81 54.36 48.79
N THR A 599 60.59 54.88 48.90
CA THR A 599 59.33 54.31 48.44
C THR A 599 58.50 55.42 47.80
N ALA A 600 57.44 55.08 47.07
CA ALA A 600 56.47 56.04 46.54
C ALA A 600 55.04 55.60 46.86
N VAL A 601 54.23 56.51 47.40
CA VAL A 601 52.77 56.36 47.47
C VAL A 601 52.14 56.93 46.20
N LEU A 602 51.51 56.05 45.41
CA LEU A 602 50.97 56.43 44.12
C LEU A 602 49.67 57.23 44.25
N VAL A 603 49.63 58.44 43.66
CA VAL A 603 48.42 59.28 43.59
C VAL A 603 48.15 59.64 42.12
N PRO A 604 46.99 59.27 41.53
CA PRO A 604 45.96 58.37 42.09
C PRO A 604 46.48 56.95 42.29
N ALA A 605 45.82 56.11 43.08
CA ALA A 605 46.25 54.71 43.29
C ALA A 605 46.11 53.86 42.00
N ILE A 606 46.75 52.68 41.96
CA ILE A 606 46.54 51.72 40.87
C ILE A 606 45.07 51.26 40.87
N ALA A 607 44.41 51.40 39.73
CA ALA A 607 43.04 50.90 39.52
C ALA A 607 43.08 49.44 39.03
N ALA A 608 42.16 48.62 39.55
CA ALA A 608 41.96 47.28 39.03
C ALA A 608 41.37 47.33 37.60
N PRO A 609 41.80 46.44 36.69
CA PRO A 609 41.15 46.29 35.40
C PRO A 609 39.73 45.75 35.57
N THR A 610 38.90 45.88 34.55
CA THR A 610 37.54 45.32 34.53
C THR A 610 37.56 44.02 33.73
N PRO A 611 37.23 42.88 34.35
CA PRO A 611 37.11 41.62 33.63
C PRO A 611 35.81 41.62 32.83
N LEU A 612 35.85 41.02 31.65
CA LEU A 612 34.72 40.79 30.77
C LEU A 612 34.55 39.29 30.62
N ASP A 613 33.35 38.82 30.96
CA ASP A 613 33.00 37.41 30.88
C ASP A 613 31.48 37.21 30.77
N CYS A 614 31.08 35.96 30.53
CA CYS A 614 29.70 35.58 30.32
C CYS A 614 28.86 35.62 31.60
N ASN A 615 29.54 35.49 32.74
CA ASN A 615 28.98 35.61 34.07
C ASN A 615 29.76 36.69 34.87
N PRO A 616 29.31 37.07 36.08
CA PRO A 616 30.03 38.06 36.89
C PRO A 616 31.43 37.58 37.31
N ALA A 617 32.47 38.20 36.76
CA ALA A 617 33.86 37.91 37.11
C ALA A 617 34.43 38.83 38.20
N THR A 618 35.30 38.27 39.03
CA THR A 618 36.01 38.97 40.11
C THR A 618 37.50 39.11 39.78
N MET A 619 38.09 40.25 40.17
CA MET A 619 39.53 40.49 40.01
C MET A 619 40.29 40.21 41.30
N SER A 620 41.39 39.48 41.18
CA SER A 620 42.41 39.32 42.21
C SER A 620 43.75 39.88 41.72
N TYR A 621 44.63 40.20 42.67
CA TYR A 621 45.97 40.67 42.37
C TYR A 621 46.99 40.19 43.40
N GLN A 622 48.25 40.06 42.97
CA GLN A 622 49.39 39.81 43.83
C GLN A 622 50.57 40.70 43.43
N ARG A 623 51.18 41.37 44.40
CA ARG A 623 52.48 42.02 44.20
C ARG A 623 53.60 41.00 44.34
N GLU A 624 54.36 40.80 43.27
CA GLU A 624 55.44 39.81 43.25
C GLU A 624 56.52 40.16 44.28
N GLY A 625 56.87 39.20 45.14
CA GLY A 625 57.86 39.40 46.21
C GLY A 625 57.32 40.05 47.49
N PHE A 626 56.01 40.33 47.58
CA PHE A 626 55.36 40.88 48.77
C PHE A 626 54.44 39.85 49.45
N PRO A 627 54.14 40.01 50.76
CA PRO A 627 53.15 39.18 51.43
C PRO A 627 51.78 39.21 50.73
N PRO A 628 50.98 38.14 50.84
CA PRO A 628 49.60 38.14 50.37
C PRO A 628 48.82 39.33 50.95
N ASN A 629 47.90 39.90 50.18
CA ASN A 629 47.02 41.02 50.57
C ASN A 629 47.71 42.38 50.81
N THR A 630 48.97 42.57 50.37
CA THR A 630 49.60 43.91 50.40
C THR A 630 48.79 44.86 49.49
N GLY A 631 48.15 45.89 50.04
CA GLY A 631 47.09 46.70 49.40
C GLY A 631 47.60 47.73 48.37
N LEU A 632 47.03 47.87 47.17
CA LEU A 632 47.56 48.73 46.07
C LEU A 632 47.83 50.21 46.41
N THR A 633 47.38 50.69 47.57
CA THR A 633 47.67 52.01 48.14
C THR A 633 48.93 52.07 49.02
N ASP A 634 49.49 50.91 49.39
CA ASP A 634 50.71 50.81 50.20
C ASP A 634 51.93 51.28 49.40
N PRO A 635 52.94 51.90 50.05
CA PRO A 635 54.12 52.44 49.37
C PRO A 635 54.86 51.39 48.54
N TYR A 636 55.24 51.76 47.32
CA TYR A 636 56.04 50.93 46.41
C TYR A 636 57.53 51.23 46.61
N PRO A 637 58.41 50.25 46.85
CA PRO A 637 59.84 50.51 47.02
C PRO A 637 60.50 50.90 45.69
N VAL A 638 61.61 51.64 45.78
CA VAL A 638 62.51 51.92 44.64
C VAL A 638 62.86 50.61 43.91
N GLY A 639 62.74 50.64 42.59
CA GLY A 639 62.86 49.47 41.72
C GLY A 639 61.56 49.19 40.96
N THR A 640 61.50 48.03 40.30
CA THR A 640 60.30 47.59 39.57
C THR A 640 59.54 46.57 40.41
N THR A 641 58.30 46.90 40.74
CA THR A 641 57.32 45.99 41.33
C THR A 641 56.42 45.45 40.23
N GLN A 642 56.22 44.13 40.16
CA GLN A 642 55.23 43.51 39.28
C GLN A 642 53.92 43.27 40.04
N ILE A 643 52.80 43.64 39.42
CA ILE A 643 51.45 43.32 39.88
C ILE A 643 50.91 42.26 38.93
N ILE A 644 50.69 41.06 39.44
CA ILE A 644 50.08 39.95 38.71
C ILE A 644 48.57 40.05 38.93
N TRP A 645 47.83 40.22 37.85
CA TRP A 645 46.37 40.28 37.83
C TRP A 645 45.81 38.94 37.38
N THR A 646 44.78 38.45 38.07
CA THR A 646 44.02 37.27 37.65
C THR A 646 42.54 37.51 37.85
N ALA A 647 41.74 37.28 36.82
CA ALA A 647 40.30 37.26 36.88
C ALA A 647 39.79 35.82 37.08
N THR A 648 38.77 35.66 37.93
CA THR A 648 38.05 34.40 38.13
C THR A 648 36.56 34.67 37.98
N ASP A 649 35.89 33.87 37.15
CA ASP A 649 34.46 34.00 36.95
C ASP A 649 33.64 33.36 38.10
N ALA A 650 32.31 33.45 38.03
CA ALA A 650 31.38 32.83 38.98
C ALA A 650 31.26 31.30 38.84
N CYS A 651 31.87 30.73 37.80
CA CYS A 651 31.87 29.32 37.45
C CYS A 651 33.24 28.66 37.68
N ASP A 652 34.12 29.36 38.41
CA ASP A 652 35.49 28.98 38.77
C ASP A 652 36.46 28.83 37.58
N ASN A 653 36.14 29.39 36.41
CA ASN A 653 37.09 29.53 35.30
C ASN A 653 38.07 30.69 35.57
N GLU A 654 39.36 30.43 35.43
CA GLU A 654 40.43 31.37 35.78
C GLU A 654 41.19 31.85 34.53
N SER A 655 41.30 33.17 34.37
CA SER A 655 42.03 33.81 33.27
C SER A 655 43.53 33.54 33.33
N ALA A 656 44.22 33.65 32.19
CA ALA A 656 45.67 33.70 32.19
C ALA A 656 46.18 34.96 32.92
N PRO A 657 47.19 34.84 33.81
CA PRO A 657 47.68 35.99 34.57
C PRO A 657 48.31 37.04 33.66
N GLN A 658 48.02 38.32 33.90
CA GLN A 658 48.64 39.44 33.19
C GLN A 658 49.39 40.36 34.14
N ILE A 659 50.53 40.90 33.68
CA ILE A 659 51.46 41.65 34.52
C ILE A 659 51.36 43.14 34.21
N GLN A 660 51.16 43.94 35.26
CA GLN A 660 51.37 45.39 35.25
C GLN A 660 52.64 45.73 36.03
N THR A 661 53.48 46.61 35.50
CA THR A 661 54.71 47.05 36.18
C THR A 661 54.54 48.42 36.84
N VAL A 662 55.08 48.58 38.05
CA VAL A 662 55.25 49.87 38.71
C VAL A 662 56.74 50.09 38.97
N THR A 663 57.33 51.10 38.36
CA THR A 663 58.73 51.47 38.54
C THR A 663 58.84 52.72 39.40
N VAL A 664 59.45 52.58 40.57
CA VAL A 664 59.81 53.71 41.42
C VAL A 664 61.28 54.02 41.21
N LEU A 665 61.56 55.20 40.65
CA LEU A 665 62.91 55.65 40.37
C LEU A 665 63.62 56.07 41.66
N PRO A 666 64.95 55.88 41.78
CA PRO A 666 65.74 56.28 42.95
C PRO A 666 65.98 57.80 43.01
N TYR A 667 65.04 58.59 42.52
CA TYR A 667 65.07 60.04 42.52
C TYR A 667 63.93 60.54 43.38
N SER A 668 64.18 61.59 44.16
CA SER A 668 63.12 62.34 44.84
C SER A 668 63.13 63.76 44.31
N ASP A 669 61.94 64.32 44.12
CA ASP A 669 61.82 65.72 43.77
C ASP A 669 62.04 66.59 45.01
N LEU A 670 63.00 67.51 44.92
CA LEU A 670 63.27 68.51 45.95
C LEU A 670 62.86 69.89 45.44
N VAL A 671 61.83 70.45 46.04
CA VAL A 671 61.41 71.83 45.81
C VAL A 671 62.07 72.71 46.88
N VAL A 672 62.90 73.66 46.46
CA VAL A 672 63.56 74.63 47.36
C VAL A 672 63.11 76.03 46.96
N HIS A 673 62.62 76.79 47.93
CA HIS A 673 62.34 78.21 47.78
C HIS A 673 63.51 79.00 48.36
N ILE A 674 64.06 79.96 47.61
CA ILE A 674 65.21 80.74 48.08
C ILE A 674 64.85 82.22 48.03
N GLU A 675 65.21 82.91 49.12
CA GLU A 675 65.07 84.36 49.24
C GLU A 675 66.46 85.00 49.43
N LEU A 676 66.78 86.00 48.62
CA LEU A 676 67.98 86.80 48.73
C LEU A 676 67.73 88.01 49.65
N GLN A 677 68.44 88.07 50.78
CA GLN A 677 68.38 89.17 51.75
C GLN A 677 69.22 90.36 51.29
N GLY A 678 68.64 91.56 51.36
CA GLY A 678 69.26 92.84 50.95
C GLY A 678 68.43 93.53 49.87
N ASP A 679 68.47 94.87 49.84
CA ASP A 679 67.67 95.68 48.90
C ASP A 679 68.16 95.49 47.46
N ILE A 680 67.42 94.72 46.67
CA ILE A 680 67.68 94.57 45.23
C ILE A 680 66.65 95.39 44.43
N VAL A 681 67.15 96.23 43.52
CA VAL A 681 66.33 97.16 42.72
C VAL A 681 66.16 96.69 41.26
N ALA A 682 66.66 95.51 40.92
CA ALA A 682 66.53 94.87 39.61
C ALA A 682 66.67 93.33 39.75
N ASN A 683 66.31 92.57 38.71
CA ASN A 683 66.58 91.13 38.67
C ASN A 683 68.09 90.88 38.78
N VAL A 684 68.47 89.94 39.66
CA VAL A 684 69.88 89.56 39.83
C VAL A 684 69.99 88.06 39.68
N THR A 685 70.80 87.61 38.73
CA THR A 685 71.18 86.20 38.65
C THR A 685 72.37 85.95 39.57
N ARG A 686 72.23 84.98 40.47
CA ARG A 686 73.33 84.46 41.28
C ARG A 686 73.50 82.99 40.99
N CYS A 687 74.74 82.57 40.77
CA CYS A 687 75.08 81.16 40.84
C CYS A 687 74.93 80.72 42.29
N VAL A 688 73.87 79.98 42.57
CA VAL A 688 73.61 79.41 43.89
C VAL A 688 74.14 77.98 43.86
N ARG A 689 75.14 77.75 44.70
CA ARG A 689 75.67 76.42 44.95
C ARG A 689 74.82 75.73 46.01
N PHE A 690 74.01 74.78 45.59
CA PHE A 690 73.38 73.85 46.51
C PHE A 690 74.37 72.77 46.88
N ILE A 691 74.62 72.64 48.18
CA ILE A 691 75.46 71.58 48.73
C ILE A 691 74.54 70.61 49.45
N PHE A 692 74.22 69.51 48.80
CA PHE A 692 73.43 68.43 49.40
C PHE A 692 74.39 67.49 50.13
N ARG A 693 74.19 67.32 51.43
CA ARG A 693 74.97 66.38 52.25
C ARG A 693 74.07 65.20 52.60
N ALA A 694 74.44 64.02 52.11
CA ALA A 694 73.79 62.80 52.52
C ALA A 694 74.24 62.41 53.94
N PRO A 695 73.40 61.73 54.74
CA PRO A 695 73.78 61.18 56.05
C PRO A 695 74.99 60.23 56.00
N SER A 696 75.25 59.61 54.84
CA SER A 696 76.44 58.78 54.57
C SER A 696 77.75 59.56 54.45
N GLY A 697 77.71 60.89 54.53
CA GLY A 697 78.87 61.78 54.39
C GLY A 697 79.21 62.14 52.94
N GLN A 698 78.55 61.54 51.95
CA GLN A 698 78.69 61.96 50.55
C GLN A 698 78.08 63.35 50.34
N THR A 699 78.78 64.17 49.55
CA THR A 699 78.34 65.52 49.21
C THR A 699 78.10 65.62 47.72
N ALA A 700 76.89 65.99 47.31
CA ALA A 700 76.57 66.36 45.94
C ALA A 700 76.45 67.88 45.86
N THR A 701 77.00 68.45 44.79
CA THR A 701 77.00 69.90 44.58
C THR A 701 76.28 70.20 43.29
N LEU A 702 75.28 71.07 43.34
CA LEU A 702 74.60 71.58 42.17
C LEU A 702 74.79 73.09 42.13
N ASP A 703 75.55 73.56 41.15
CA ASP A 703 75.63 74.97 40.82
C ASP A 703 74.51 75.28 39.83
N LYS A 704 73.61 76.19 40.20
CA LYS A 704 72.54 76.63 39.33
C LYS A 704 72.46 78.14 39.36
N ASP A 705 72.41 78.73 38.17
CA ASP A 705 72.12 80.15 38.04
C ASP A 705 70.64 80.37 38.36
N ILE A 706 70.39 81.12 39.44
CA ILE A 706 69.05 81.46 39.90
C ILE A 706 68.84 82.95 39.71
N GLU A 707 67.80 83.30 38.95
CA GLU A 707 67.35 84.68 38.80
C GLU A 707 66.44 85.05 39.99
N PHE A 708 66.89 85.97 40.83
CA PHE A 708 66.10 86.55 41.90
C PHE A 708 65.36 87.79 41.40
N ARG A 709 64.04 87.82 41.60
CA ARG A 709 63.19 88.95 41.19
C ARG A 709 62.81 89.81 42.40
N PRO A 710 62.91 91.15 42.33
CA PRO A 710 62.56 92.02 43.44
C PRO A 710 61.07 91.95 43.76
N VAL A 711 60.74 91.65 45.00
CA VAL A 711 59.39 91.70 45.56
C VAL A 711 59.38 92.73 46.68
N ALA A 712 58.43 93.66 46.63
CA ALA A 712 58.31 94.74 47.61
C ALA A 712 57.91 94.16 48.98
N TYR A 713 58.67 94.48 50.02
CA TYR A 713 58.34 94.06 51.39
C TYR A 713 57.36 95.08 52.01
N PRO A 714 56.32 94.64 52.76
CA PRO A 714 55.26 95.54 53.22
C PRO A 714 55.65 96.56 54.30
N ASP A 715 56.85 96.46 54.89
CA ASP A 715 57.23 97.22 56.10
C ASP A 715 58.13 98.43 55.75
N PRO A 716 57.74 99.68 56.06
CA PRO A 716 58.48 100.87 55.65
C PRO A 716 59.79 101.00 56.46
N GLY A 717 60.89 100.54 55.88
CA GLY A 717 62.22 100.60 56.49
C GLY A 717 63.11 99.41 56.14
N VAL A 718 62.56 98.37 55.52
CA VAL A 718 63.30 97.20 55.03
C VAL A 718 63.23 97.20 53.49
N GLY A 719 64.39 97.19 52.81
CA GLY A 719 64.45 97.19 51.35
C GLY A 719 63.84 95.93 50.68
N ASN A 720 63.66 95.97 49.35
CA ASN A 720 63.06 94.88 48.56
C ASN A 720 63.87 93.59 48.67
N ARG A 721 63.20 92.42 48.68
CA ARG A 721 63.88 91.11 48.69
C ARG A 721 63.75 90.39 47.37
N GLY A 722 64.74 89.56 47.03
CA GLY A 722 64.71 88.73 45.83
C GLY A 722 64.12 87.36 46.09
N VAL A 723 63.10 86.93 45.35
CA VAL A 723 62.48 85.58 45.51
C VAL A 723 62.67 84.76 44.23
N ALA A 724 62.93 83.45 44.37
CA ALA A 724 63.06 82.48 43.28
C ALA A 724 62.58 81.07 43.66
#